data_AF-A0A6M8EVZ4-F1
#
_entry.id   AF-A0A6M8EVZ4-F1
#
_cell.length_a   1.000
_cell.length_b   1.000
_cell.length_c   1.000
_cell.angle_alpha   90.00
_cell.angle_beta   90.00
_cell.angle_gamma   90.00
#
_symmetry.space_group_name_H-M   'P 1'
#
loop_
_entity.id
_entity.type
_entity.pdbx_description
1 polymer ?
#
loop_
_entity_poly.entity_id
_entity_poly.type
_entity_poly.pdbx_seq_one_letter_code
_entity_poly.pdbx_strand_id
1 'polypeptide(L)'
;MGDVGSTFSGFSQKYFGYLSYIYLLLFIYPLYILNFKKNIKERDLILNFLVVFLLLFVCLIFQALLVENPYYRGEIGNILVDSLSPIIGRAGLYFFVLVGFIICALVLFENSDLEFSDLAKLKNKIKLRNTLDIKKIENKRREKRVEENTQAVLNNIDRNLSKSIPEIKTVPKSSKVIEPELYEEIEEIKDNKLYETSLFEEDDFAKKIEVVESHGIIVEELEENKKLLDQIELGKTEKPKNFELPPSSFFQSSPKDNKSKVSEAFIDQKISDLLDKLAMFKIDGDVVRTYTGPVVTTFEFKPAPNVKVSKILGLQDDLAMALKAQTIRIQAPIPGKDVVGIEVPNEDTQTIYLKELLDSEIFQNSKSPLTMILGKDIVGKPFITDLKKLPHLLIAGTTGSGKSVGINSMILSLLYKNSPDNLKLVMIDPKMLEFSMYNDIPHLLTPVITKAGDAINALANMVSEMERRYTLMSKTKTKNIENYNDKAKVEGYETMPYIVVVIDELADLMMTSGKDVEYSIARLAQMARASGIHLIVATQRPSVDVVTGLIKANLPSRLSYKVGQKIDSKIILDSMGAESLLGKGDMLFTPPGMSGLVRIHAPWSTETEIEKVVDFLKDQRVVEYDMNFIKDRNTQSALSSSNTTDLTEFDELYEDAKEIVLTEKKTSISYIQRRLRIGYNRAATIVEQLEQSGILSEVNAKGNREILV
;
A
#
# COMPACT_ATOMS: atom_id res chain seq x y z
N MET A 1 47.54 37.92 24.28
CA MET A 1 47.28 36.89 23.24
C MET A 1 47.47 37.52 21.88
N GLY A 2 47.71 36.76 20.82
CA GLY A 2 47.68 37.31 19.45
C GLY A 2 46.25 37.53 18.98
N ASP A 3 46.02 38.56 18.16
CA ASP A 3 44.67 39.04 17.80
C ASP A 3 43.82 37.99 17.08
N VAL A 4 44.44 37.14 16.26
CA VAL A 4 43.80 35.99 15.59
C VAL A 4 43.21 34.99 16.60
N GLY A 5 43.90 34.77 17.73
CA GLY A 5 43.39 33.91 18.81
C GLY A 5 42.22 34.53 19.57
N SER A 6 42.24 35.86 19.75
CA SER A 6 41.16 36.61 20.39
C SER A 6 39.87 36.59 19.56
N THR A 7 39.99 36.92 18.26
CA THR A 7 38.87 36.90 17.31
C THR A 7 38.30 35.49 17.11
N PHE A 8 39.15 34.47 16.99
CA PHE A 8 38.71 33.07 16.94
C PHE A 8 37.98 32.63 18.22
N SER A 9 38.49 32.99 19.40
CA SER A 9 37.84 32.68 20.68
C SER A 9 36.44 33.31 20.78
N GLY A 10 36.31 34.60 20.42
CA GLY A 10 35.03 35.30 20.43
C GLY A 10 34.01 34.72 19.43
N PHE A 11 34.45 34.38 18.22
CA PHE A 11 33.63 33.67 17.23
C PHE A 11 33.16 32.31 17.76
N SER A 12 34.10 31.52 18.29
CA SER A 12 33.84 30.16 18.78
C SER A 12 32.83 30.16 19.92
N GLN A 13 32.99 31.04 20.92
CA GLN A 13 32.05 31.19 22.02
C GLN A 13 30.66 31.66 21.56
N LYS A 14 30.57 32.63 20.64
CA LYS A 14 29.30 33.15 20.10
C LYS A 14 28.45 32.05 19.44
N TYR A 15 29.05 31.25 18.56
CA TYR A 15 28.29 30.27 17.77
C TYR A 15 28.12 28.92 18.49
N PHE A 16 29.09 28.47 19.28
CA PHE A 16 29.11 27.12 19.88
C PHE A 16 28.92 27.09 21.41
N GLY A 17 28.84 28.24 22.11
CA GLY A 17 28.62 28.28 23.57
C GLY A 17 29.73 27.59 24.36
N TYR A 18 29.41 26.88 25.44
CA TYR A 18 30.40 26.09 26.19
C TYR A 18 31.09 25.00 25.35
N LEU A 19 30.48 24.53 24.26
CA LEU A 19 31.09 23.56 23.35
C LEU A 19 32.33 24.12 22.64
N SER A 20 32.51 25.44 22.60
CA SER A 20 33.72 26.13 22.09
C SER A 20 35.04 25.62 22.68
N TYR A 21 35.01 25.10 23.91
CA TYR A 21 36.19 24.55 24.59
C TYR A 21 36.56 23.12 24.14
N ILE A 22 35.65 22.38 23.51
CA ILE A 22 35.78 20.92 23.30
C ILE A 22 35.58 20.50 21.83
N TYR A 23 34.78 21.21 21.02
CA TYR A 23 34.39 20.77 19.68
C TYR A 23 35.57 20.46 18.74
N LEU A 24 36.69 21.20 18.84
CA LEU A 24 37.91 20.95 18.04
C LEU A 24 38.54 19.58 18.34
N LEU A 25 38.38 19.06 19.57
CA LEU A 25 38.89 17.73 19.95
C LEU A 25 38.15 16.60 19.22
N LEU A 26 36.89 16.81 18.83
CA LEU A 26 36.12 15.83 18.06
C LEU A 26 36.74 15.57 16.68
N PHE A 27 37.37 16.58 16.07
CA PHE A 27 38.04 16.47 14.78
C PHE A 27 39.43 15.82 14.85
N ILE A 28 39.99 15.59 16.05
CA ILE A 28 41.25 14.84 16.21
C ILE A 28 41.07 13.37 15.82
N TYR A 29 39.89 12.78 16.05
CA TYR A 29 39.59 11.38 15.69
C TYR A 29 39.68 11.10 14.17
N PRO A 30 38.99 11.85 13.27
CA PRO A 30 39.11 11.63 11.83
C PRO A 30 40.51 12.02 11.30
N LEU A 31 41.18 13.02 11.90
CA LEU A 31 42.58 13.35 11.56
C LEU A 31 43.55 12.22 11.93
N TYR A 32 43.36 11.58 13.08
CA TYR A 32 44.13 10.40 13.49
C TYR A 32 43.90 9.23 12.53
N ILE A 33 42.64 8.95 12.18
CA ILE A 33 42.29 7.91 11.20
C ILE A 33 42.98 8.17 9.85
N LEU A 34 42.88 9.39 9.32
CA LEU A 34 43.46 9.79 8.03
C LEU A 34 45.00 9.69 8.01
N ASN A 35 45.67 9.96 9.13
CA ASN A 35 47.15 9.97 9.19
C ASN A 35 47.78 8.61 9.56
N PHE A 36 47.11 7.78 10.36
CA PHE A 36 47.71 6.56 10.95
C PHE A 36 47.16 5.22 10.44
N LYS A 37 45.91 5.14 9.96
CA LYS A 37 45.35 3.89 9.40
C LYS A 37 45.62 3.83 7.89
N LYS A 38 46.59 3.01 7.46
CA LYS A 38 46.79 2.68 6.03
C LYS A 38 45.68 1.72 5.56
N ASN A 39 45.28 1.83 4.29
CA ASN A 39 44.25 1.02 3.62
C ASN A 39 42.80 1.20 4.12
N ILE A 40 42.37 2.44 4.41
CA ILE A 40 40.95 2.77 4.61
C ILE A 40 40.22 2.90 3.25
N LYS A 41 38.97 2.46 3.16
CA LYS A 41 38.09 2.74 2.01
C LYS A 41 37.43 4.10 2.18
N GLU A 42 37.33 4.90 1.11
CA GLU A 42 36.79 6.27 1.15
C GLU A 42 35.43 6.38 1.85
N ARG A 43 34.51 5.43 1.57
CA ARG A 43 33.19 5.32 2.22
C ARG A 43 33.28 5.32 3.75
N ASP A 44 34.24 4.59 4.30
CA ASP A 44 34.36 4.39 5.74
C ASP A 44 35.01 5.63 6.40
N LEU A 45 35.83 6.39 5.67
CA LEU A 45 36.33 7.71 6.08
C LEU A 45 35.21 8.77 6.07
N ILE A 46 34.37 8.79 5.03
CA ILE A 46 33.18 9.66 4.92
C ILE A 46 32.21 9.39 6.07
N LEU A 47 31.95 8.11 6.38
CA LEU A 47 31.09 7.69 7.50
C LEU A 47 31.59 8.25 8.83
N ASN A 48 32.87 8.09 9.14
CA ASN A 48 33.46 8.59 10.39
C ASN A 48 33.40 10.13 10.49
N PHE A 49 33.57 10.86 9.37
CA PHE A 49 33.43 12.32 9.37
C PHE A 49 31.97 12.77 9.60
N LEU A 50 31.00 12.08 8.97
CA LEU A 50 29.57 12.34 9.14
C LEU A 50 29.12 12.09 10.59
N VAL A 51 29.60 11.02 11.23
CA VAL A 51 29.28 10.70 12.63
C VAL A 51 29.87 11.72 13.61
N VAL A 52 31.08 12.24 13.35
CA VAL A 52 31.66 13.34 14.14
C VAL A 52 30.82 14.62 14.02
N PHE A 53 30.31 14.92 12.82
CA PHE A 53 29.40 16.05 12.62
C PHE A 53 28.04 15.84 13.30
N LEU A 54 27.48 14.63 13.26
CA LEU A 54 26.25 14.26 13.97
C LEU A 54 26.42 14.39 15.50
N LEU A 55 27.56 13.94 16.04
CA LEU A 55 27.88 14.09 17.46
C LEU A 55 27.99 15.57 17.87
N LEU A 56 28.62 16.41 17.04
CA LEU A 56 28.68 17.86 17.25
C LEU A 56 27.28 18.50 17.25
N PHE A 57 26.42 18.12 16.30
CA PHE A 57 25.04 18.59 16.19
C PHE A 57 24.18 18.20 17.40
N VAL A 58 24.26 16.93 17.83
CA VAL A 58 23.56 16.41 19.02
C VAL A 58 24.03 17.12 20.30
N CYS A 59 25.33 17.34 20.45
CA CYS A 59 25.90 18.09 21.58
C CYS A 59 25.43 19.55 21.64
N LEU A 60 25.28 20.24 20.50
CA LEU A 60 24.78 21.62 20.46
C LEU A 60 23.32 21.71 20.89
N ILE A 61 22.47 20.78 20.45
CA ILE A 61 21.07 20.70 20.90
C ILE A 61 21.00 20.39 22.40
N PHE A 62 21.78 19.41 22.88
CA PHE A 62 21.83 19.04 24.30
C PHE A 62 22.25 20.21 25.20
N GLN A 63 23.26 20.98 24.79
CA GLN A 63 23.70 22.19 25.48
C GLN A 63 22.60 23.26 25.54
N ALA A 64 21.93 23.53 24.41
CA ALA A 64 20.88 24.54 24.32
C ALA A 64 19.59 24.17 25.09
N LEU A 65 19.37 22.87 25.35
CA LEU A 65 18.30 22.37 26.24
C LEU A 65 18.64 22.48 27.74
N LEU A 66 19.92 22.29 28.12
CA LEU A 66 20.36 22.25 29.51
C LEU A 66 20.76 23.61 30.10
N VAL A 67 21.39 24.49 29.32
CA VAL A 67 21.98 25.73 29.83
C VAL A 67 20.92 26.83 29.87
N GLU A 68 20.49 27.26 31.07
CA GLU A 68 19.38 28.23 31.17
C GLU A 68 19.68 29.59 30.52
N ASN A 69 20.91 30.11 30.63
CA ASN A 69 21.29 31.42 30.09
C ASN A 69 21.51 31.39 28.55
N PRO A 70 20.74 32.14 27.74
CA PRO A 70 20.84 32.12 26.27
C PRO A 70 22.23 32.41 25.69
N TYR A 71 23.02 33.26 26.35
CA TYR A 71 24.34 33.68 25.86
C TYR A 71 25.40 32.57 25.89
N TYR A 72 25.24 31.56 26.75
CA TYR A 72 26.19 30.44 26.86
C TYR A 72 25.75 29.16 26.13
N ARG A 73 24.55 29.17 25.52
CA ARG A 73 24.03 28.08 24.67
C ARG A 73 24.68 28.02 23.28
N GLY A 74 25.19 29.15 22.80
CA GLY A 74 25.66 29.33 21.42
C GLY A 74 24.51 29.54 20.43
N GLU A 75 24.68 30.46 19.48
CA GLU A 75 23.63 30.80 18.50
C GLU A 75 23.17 29.60 17.67
N ILE A 76 24.06 28.68 17.29
CA ILE A 76 23.70 27.50 16.50
C ILE A 76 22.79 26.56 17.31
N GLY A 77 23.12 26.33 18.59
CA GLY A 77 22.30 25.50 19.47
C GLY A 77 20.89 26.08 19.69
N ASN A 78 20.80 27.41 19.83
CA ASN A 78 19.51 28.11 19.95
C ASN A 78 18.68 27.95 18.67
N ILE A 79 19.23 28.26 17.49
CA ILE A 79 18.53 28.14 16.21
C ILE A 79 17.98 26.71 16.00
N LEU A 80 18.76 25.68 16.35
CA LEU A 80 18.31 24.28 16.23
C LEU A 80 17.17 23.94 17.20
N VAL A 81 17.27 24.34 18.48
CA VAL A 81 16.20 24.10 19.46
C VAL A 81 14.93 24.88 19.12
N ASP A 82 15.05 26.15 18.72
CA ASP A 82 13.90 27.00 18.40
C ASP A 82 13.21 26.57 17.08
N SER A 83 13.96 26.00 16.12
CA SER A 83 13.38 25.45 14.88
C SER A 83 12.70 24.09 15.09
N LEU A 84 13.22 23.24 15.97
CA LEU A 84 12.74 21.87 16.17
C LEU A 84 11.71 21.74 17.30
N SER A 85 11.77 22.57 18.34
CA SER A 85 10.84 22.51 19.48
C SER A 85 9.36 22.74 19.11
N PRO A 86 8.99 23.52 18.07
CA PRO A 86 7.61 23.59 17.58
C PRO A 86 7.12 22.30 16.92
N ILE A 87 8.04 21.47 16.39
CA ILE A 87 7.71 20.27 15.60
C ILE A 87 7.59 19.03 16.48
N ILE A 88 8.56 18.81 17.39
CA ILE A 88 8.65 17.60 18.22
C ILE A 88 8.55 17.85 19.73
N GLY A 89 8.44 19.12 20.16
CA GLY A 89 8.42 19.51 21.57
C GLY A 89 9.75 19.29 22.30
N ARG A 90 9.86 19.86 23.51
CA ARG A 90 11.07 19.71 24.35
C ARG A 90 11.35 18.25 24.74
N ALA A 91 10.30 17.46 24.98
CA ALA A 91 10.43 16.04 25.30
C ALA A 91 10.96 15.22 24.09
N GLY A 92 10.45 15.48 22.89
CA GLY A 92 10.95 14.87 21.65
C GLY A 92 12.39 15.27 21.35
N LEU A 93 12.78 16.52 21.66
CA LEU A 93 14.17 16.98 21.56
C LEU A 93 15.13 16.24 22.49
N TYR A 94 14.76 16.00 23.76
CA TYR A 94 15.57 15.17 24.67
C TYR A 94 15.68 13.71 24.18
N PHE A 95 14.60 13.14 23.62
CA PHE A 95 14.63 11.80 23.03
C PHE A 95 15.50 11.73 21.76
N PHE A 96 15.41 12.72 20.88
CA PHE A 96 16.25 12.85 19.69
C PHE A 96 17.75 12.91 20.06
N VAL A 97 18.10 13.69 21.09
CA VAL A 97 19.46 13.75 21.63
C VAL A 97 19.93 12.38 22.16
N LEU A 98 19.08 11.68 22.93
CA LEU A 98 19.39 10.35 23.45
C LEU A 98 19.69 9.34 22.32
N VAL A 99 18.81 9.28 21.31
CA VAL A 99 18.97 8.40 20.15
C VAL A 99 20.21 8.78 19.34
N GLY A 100 20.45 10.08 19.14
CA GLY A 100 21.64 10.60 18.46
C GLY A 100 22.95 10.17 19.13
N PHE A 101 23.04 10.26 20.47
CA PHE A 101 24.19 9.76 21.22
C PHE A 101 24.38 8.25 21.08
N ILE A 102 23.30 7.46 21.09
CA ILE A 102 23.37 5.99 20.90
C ILE A 102 23.91 5.64 19.51
N ILE A 103 23.41 6.30 18.45
CA ILE A 103 23.88 6.09 17.07
C ILE A 103 25.36 6.48 16.94
N CYS A 104 25.76 7.64 17.45
CA CYS A 104 27.16 8.07 17.43
C CYS A 104 28.08 7.11 18.18
N ALA A 105 27.65 6.60 19.35
CA ALA A 105 28.43 5.62 20.09
C ALA A 105 28.60 4.31 19.32
N LEU A 106 27.51 3.74 18.76
CA LEU A 106 27.56 2.50 17.99
C LEU A 106 28.58 2.60 16.85
N VAL A 107 28.47 3.60 15.98
CA VAL A 107 29.31 3.67 14.76
C VAL A 107 30.78 4.05 15.06
N LEU A 108 31.05 4.84 16.12
CA LEU A 108 32.42 5.15 16.53
C LEU A 108 33.15 3.94 17.17
N PHE A 109 32.42 3.05 17.85
CA PHE A 109 32.99 1.84 18.46
C PHE A 109 32.99 0.62 17.53
N GLU A 110 32.11 0.56 16.52
CA GLU A 110 32.09 -0.48 15.47
C GLU A 110 33.41 -0.55 14.67
N ASN A 111 34.14 0.56 14.56
CA ASN A 111 35.45 0.66 13.88
C ASN A 111 36.67 0.38 14.81
N SER A 112 36.42 -0.13 16.02
CA SER A 112 37.45 -0.59 16.96
C SER A 112 37.29 -2.08 17.24
N ASP A 113 38.40 -2.84 17.13
CA ASP A 113 38.47 -4.27 17.47
C ASP A 113 38.40 -4.50 18.99
N LEU A 114 37.31 -4.04 19.62
CA LEU A 114 36.96 -4.30 21.00
C LEU A 114 36.10 -5.55 21.07
N GLU A 115 36.76 -6.71 21.11
CA GLU A 115 36.11 -7.93 21.58
C GLU A 115 35.45 -7.68 22.94
N PHE A 116 34.36 -8.40 23.22
CA PHE A 116 33.74 -8.44 24.54
C PHE A 116 34.72 -8.92 25.64
N SER A 117 35.86 -9.52 25.25
CA SER A 117 36.99 -9.91 26.12
C SER A 117 37.79 -8.71 26.64
N ASP A 118 37.90 -7.59 25.92
CA ASP A 118 38.69 -6.42 26.33
C ASP A 118 37.99 -5.57 27.40
N LEU A 119 36.65 -5.51 27.38
CA LEU A 119 35.88 -4.97 28.50
C LEU A 119 36.16 -5.75 29.81
N ALA A 120 36.43 -7.06 29.73
CA ALA A 120 36.82 -7.85 30.91
C ALA A 120 38.24 -7.53 31.39
N LYS A 121 39.19 -7.22 30.49
CA LYS A 121 40.54 -6.75 30.85
C LYS A 121 40.47 -5.40 31.60
N LEU A 122 39.62 -4.47 31.14
CA LEU A 122 39.38 -3.19 31.84
C LEU A 122 38.74 -3.40 33.23
N LYS A 123 37.77 -4.32 33.32
CA LYS A 123 37.11 -4.74 34.58
C LYS A 123 38.09 -5.28 35.62
N ASN A 124 39.20 -5.88 35.19
CA ASN A 124 40.25 -6.37 36.09
C ASN A 124 41.21 -5.26 36.57
N LYS A 125 41.50 -4.21 35.76
CA LYS A 125 42.25 -3.04 36.25
C LYS A 125 41.46 -2.19 37.26
N ILE A 126 40.14 -2.05 37.06
CA ILE A 126 39.27 -1.29 37.98
C ILE A 126 39.00 -2.05 39.30
N LYS A 127 39.11 -3.39 39.28
CA LYS A 127 38.84 -4.24 40.47
C LYS A 127 39.83 -4.08 41.63
N LEU A 128 41.00 -3.49 41.44
CA LEU A 128 42.07 -3.49 42.45
C LEU A 128 42.01 -2.36 43.50
N ARG A 129 40.87 -1.66 43.68
CA ARG A 129 40.79 -0.57 44.69
C ARG A 129 39.49 -0.41 45.48
N ASN A 130 38.33 -0.85 44.96
CA ASN A 130 37.02 -0.56 45.59
C ASN A 130 36.21 -1.82 46.04
N THR A 131 36.87 -2.88 46.51
CA THR A 131 36.21 -4.12 46.97
C THR A 131 36.23 -4.32 48.49
N LEU A 132 35.70 -3.36 49.26
CA LEU A 132 35.42 -3.54 50.70
C LEU A 132 33.97 -3.25 51.13
N ASP A 133 33.33 -2.17 50.66
CA ASP A 133 32.05 -1.73 51.29
C ASP A 133 30.74 -2.12 50.58
N ILE A 134 30.73 -2.38 49.27
CA ILE A 134 29.45 -2.53 48.52
C ILE A 134 28.65 -3.78 48.96
N LYS A 135 29.31 -4.88 49.36
CA LYS A 135 28.65 -6.12 49.79
C LYS A 135 27.79 -5.99 51.06
N LYS A 136 27.91 -4.92 51.85
CA LYS A 136 27.06 -4.67 53.03
C LYS A 136 25.70 -4.03 52.71
N ILE A 137 25.49 -3.52 51.49
CA ILE A 137 24.34 -2.66 51.17
C ILE A 137 23.24 -3.40 50.38
N GLU A 138 23.59 -4.37 49.52
CA GLU A 138 22.59 -5.09 48.71
C GLU A 138 21.79 -6.14 49.51
N ASN A 139 22.44 -7.00 50.31
CA ASN A 139 21.72 -8.01 51.10
C ASN A 139 20.65 -7.38 52.00
N LYS A 140 21.02 -6.29 52.71
CA LYS A 140 20.14 -5.56 53.63
C LYS A 140 18.94 -4.86 52.94
N ARG A 141 18.96 -4.73 51.60
CA ARG A 141 17.81 -4.28 50.80
C ARG A 141 16.99 -5.44 50.23
N ARG A 142 17.56 -6.63 50.11
CA ARG A 142 16.88 -7.83 49.60
C ARG A 142 16.08 -8.53 50.68
N GLU A 143 16.64 -8.64 51.89
CA GLU A 143 15.96 -9.15 53.09
C GLU A 143 14.71 -8.33 53.41
N LYS A 144 14.85 -7.00 53.51
CA LYS A 144 13.76 -6.09 53.89
C LYS A 144 12.55 -6.11 52.94
N ARG A 145 12.76 -6.31 51.63
CA ARG A 145 11.68 -6.46 50.64
C ARG A 145 10.94 -7.80 50.72
N VAL A 146 11.56 -8.83 51.29
CA VAL A 146 10.89 -10.12 51.54
C VAL A 146 10.06 -10.04 52.82
N GLU A 147 10.58 -9.41 53.88
CA GLU A 147 9.82 -9.14 55.11
C GLU A 147 8.56 -8.29 54.84
N GLU A 148 8.72 -7.16 54.14
CA GLU A 148 7.61 -6.23 53.83
C GLU A 148 6.48 -6.92 53.03
N ASN A 149 6.81 -7.74 52.02
CA ASN A 149 5.82 -8.50 51.25
C ASN A 149 5.17 -9.63 52.07
N THR A 150 5.93 -10.33 52.93
CA THR A 150 5.39 -11.44 53.72
C THR A 150 4.44 -10.92 54.82
N GLN A 151 4.78 -9.79 55.46
CA GLN A 151 3.90 -9.13 56.41
C GLN A 151 2.66 -8.52 55.75
N ALA A 152 2.74 -8.03 54.51
CA ALA A 152 1.56 -7.56 53.77
C ALA A 152 0.55 -8.70 53.48
N VAL A 153 1.04 -9.92 53.20
CA VAL A 153 0.17 -11.10 53.03
C VAL A 153 -0.44 -11.55 54.37
N LEU A 154 0.37 -11.66 55.43
CA LEU A 154 -0.10 -12.04 56.76
C LEU A 154 -1.18 -11.09 57.30
N ASN A 155 -0.96 -9.78 57.26
CA ASN A 155 -1.94 -8.78 57.72
C ASN A 155 -3.29 -8.83 56.96
N ASN A 156 -3.29 -9.29 55.71
CA ASN A 156 -4.52 -9.46 54.93
C ASN A 156 -5.25 -10.78 55.24
N ILE A 157 -4.55 -11.80 55.74
CA ILE A 157 -5.13 -13.04 56.25
C ILE A 157 -5.74 -12.79 57.65
N ASP A 158 -5.00 -12.14 58.54
CA ASP A 158 -5.44 -11.81 59.91
C ASP A 158 -6.70 -10.91 59.93
N ARG A 159 -6.84 -9.99 58.96
CA ARG A 159 -8.04 -9.15 58.80
C ARG A 159 -9.29 -9.92 58.35
N ASN A 160 -9.13 -11.08 57.71
CA ASN A 160 -10.24 -11.89 57.21
C ASN A 160 -10.62 -13.04 58.15
N LEU A 161 -9.72 -13.52 59.02
CA LEU A 161 -10.06 -14.49 60.07
C LEU A 161 -10.68 -13.85 61.33
N SER A 162 -10.58 -12.53 61.50
CA SER A 162 -10.98 -11.84 62.74
C SER A 162 -12.47 -11.47 62.86
N LYS A 163 -13.35 -12.02 62.01
CA LYS A 163 -14.81 -11.93 62.17
C LYS A 163 -15.52 -13.28 61.96
N SER A 164 -16.28 -13.69 62.98
CA SER A 164 -17.31 -14.74 63.00
C SER A 164 -16.92 -16.17 62.59
N ILE A 165 -16.32 -16.92 63.52
CA ILE A 165 -16.64 -18.34 63.77
C ILE A 165 -16.68 -18.59 65.29
N PRO A 166 -17.74 -19.22 65.83
CA PRO A 166 -17.72 -19.81 67.18
C PRO A 166 -17.69 -21.35 67.17
N GLU A 167 -16.90 -21.92 68.10
CA GLU A 167 -16.92 -23.29 68.66
C GLU A 167 -16.69 -24.50 67.70
N ILE A 168 -15.56 -25.22 67.65
CA ILE A 168 -14.68 -25.90 68.65
C ILE A 168 -15.06 -27.37 68.95
N LYS A 169 -14.18 -28.34 68.58
CA LYS A 169 -13.65 -29.41 69.46
C LYS A 169 -12.56 -30.32 68.83
N THR A 170 -11.32 -30.19 69.34
CA THR A 170 -10.31 -31.22 69.70
C THR A 170 -9.93 -32.38 68.72
N VAL A 171 -8.70 -32.62 68.22
CA VAL A 171 -7.31 -32.71 68.81
C VAL A 171 -7.10 -34.00 69.65
N PRO A 172 -5.96 -34.78 69.66
CA PRO A 172 -4.62 -34.66 69.00
C PRO A 172 -3.91 -35.94 68.38
N LYS A 173 -2.78 -35.75 67.64
CA LYS A 173 -1.52 -36.61 67.59
C LYS A 173 -1.59 -38.07 67.04
N SER A 174 -0.52 -38.77 66.55
CA SER A 174 0.94 -38.50 66.37
C SER A 174 1.65 -39.43 65.34
N SER A 175 2.87 -39.04 64.91
CA SER A 175 4.06 -39.88 64.61
C SER A 175 4.10 -41.01 63.55
N LYS A 176 4.69 -40.66 62.38
CA LYS A 176 5.92 -41.23 61.75
C LYS A 176 6.04 -42.72 61.32
N VAL A 177 6.22 -42.87 59.98
CA VAL A 177 7.05 -43.84 59.20
C VAL A 177 6.69 -45.34 59.20
N ILE A 178 6.39 -45.89 58.01
CA ILE A 178 7.03 -47.05 57.32
C ILE A 178 6.25 -47.34 56.00
N GLU A 179 6.95 -47.82 54.97
CA GLU A 179 6.48 -48.34 53.66
C GLU A 179 6.96 -49.81 53.53
N PRO A 180 6.44 -50.69 52.63
CA PRO A 180 5.53 -50.44 51.50
C PRO A 180 4.40 -51.53 51.36
N GLU A 181 4.01 -51.85 50.11
CA GLU A 181 3.22 -52.99 49.59
C GLU A 181 1.68 -52.90 49.52
N LEU A 182 1.15 -53.13 48.31
CA LEU A 182 -0.16 -53.73 48.03
C LEU A 182 -0.18 -54.31 46.59
N TYR A 183 -0.97 -55.37 46.38
CA TYR A 183 -1.32 -55.99 45.09
C TYR A 183 -2.83 -56.30 45.09
N GLU A 184 -3.36 -56.84 43.98
CA GLU A 184 -4.75 -57.33 43.81
C GLU A 184 -5.84 -56.21 43.86
N GLU A 185 -7.01 -56.31 43.23
CA GLU A 185 -7.60 -57.32 42.32
C GLU A 185 -8.68 -56.63 41.45
N ILE A 186 -8.88 -57.02 40.17
CA ILE A 186 -10.12 -56.72 39.41
C ILE A 186 -10.48 -57.88 38.46
N GLU A 187 -11.62 -58.50 38.74
CA GLU A 187 -12.41 -59.43 37.91
C GLU A 187 -13.91 -59.07 38.13
N GLU A 188 -14.92 -59.39 37.31
CA GLU A 188 -15.02 -60.16 36.06
C GLU A 188 -16.30 -59.70 35.28
N ILE A 189 -16.63 -60.40 34.19
CA ILE A 189 -17.94 -60.67 33.54
C ILE A 189 -18.18 -60.01 32.16
N LYS A 190 -17.69 -60.69 31.11
CA LYS A 190 -18.45 -61.50 30.10
C LYS A 190 -19.57 -60.82 29.27
N ASP A 191 -19.93 -61.22 28.04
CA ASP A 191 -19.79 -62.50 27.29
C ASP A 191 -19.97 -62.22 25.75
N ASN A 192 -19.73 -63.07 24.74
CA ASN A 192 -19.10 -64.41 24.57
C ASN A 192 -18.62 -64.59 23.09
N LYS A 193 -18.08 -65.77 22.67
CA LYS A 193 -17.49 -66.00 21.32
C LYS A 193 -17.62 -67.48 20.81
N LEU A 194 -17.12 -67.74 19.58
CA LEU A 194 -16.97 -69.03 18.85
C LEU A 194 -18.27 -69.63 18.23
N TYR A 195 -18.26 -70.46 17.17
CA TYR A 195 -17.20 -71.07 16.31
C TYR A 195 -17.42 -70.63 14.82
N GLU A 196 -17.00 -71.21 13.68
CA GLU A 196 -16.15 -72.36 13.23
C GLU A 196 -15.73 -72.05 11.74
N THR A 197 -14.46 -71.99 11.31
CA THR A 197 -13.46 -73.02 10.87
C THR A 197 -13.62 -73.62 9.44
N SER A 198 -12.79 -73.12 8.49
CA SER A 198 -12.15 -73.83 7.34
C SER A 198 -13.01 -74.23 6.09
N LEU A 199 -12.50 -74.58 4.88
CA LEU A 199 -11.16 -74.99 4.36
C LEU A 199 -10.90 -74.55 2.89
N PHE A 200 -9.61 -74.43 2.50
CA PHE A 200 -8.99 -74.49 1.13
C PHE A 200 -9.44 -73.50 0.02
N GLU A 201 -8.65 -73.19 -1.03
CA GLU A 201 -7.41 -73.79 -1.58
C GLU A 201 -6.48 -72.71 -2.21
N GLU A 202 -5.18 -72.99 -2.40
CA GLU A 202 -4.19 -72.11 -3.09
C GLU A 202 -3.59 -72.84 -4.31
N ASP A 203 -3.31 -72.15 -5.43
CA ASP A 203 -2.12 -72.45 -6.27
C ASP A 203 -1.77 -71.34 -7.32
N ASP A 204 -0.68 -70.64 -7.04
CA ASP A 204 0.47 -70.26 -7.90
C ASP A 204 0.37 -69.44 -9.24
N PHE A 205 1.56 -68.98 -9.66
CA PHE A 205 2.01 -68.41 -10.93
C PHE A 205 1.67 -66.96 -11.34
N ALA A 206 2.46 -66.07 -10.74
CA ALA A 206 2.80 -64.71 -11.18
C ALA A 206 2.71 -64.39 -12.69
N LYS A 207 1.96 -63.32 -13.02
CA LYS A 207 2.16 -62.53 -14.24
C LYS A 207 1.63 -61.10 -14.08
N LYS A 208 2.49 -60.11 -14.35
CA LYS A 208 2.20 -58.67 -14.55
C LYS A 208 0.98 -58.10 -13.80
N ILE A 209 1.23 -57.52 -12.62
CA ILE A 209 0.52 -56.30 -12.23
C ILE A 209 1.16 -55.17 -13.03
N GLU A 210 0.51 -54.71 -14.09
CA GLU A 210 0.86 -53.42 -14.71
C GLU A 210 0.28 -52.31 -13.82
N VAL A 211 1.16 -51.64 -13.07
CA VAL A 211 0.80 -50.49 -12.24
C VAL A 211 0.50 -49.30 -13.15
N VAL A 212 -0.75 -49.17 -13.56
CA VAL A 212 -1.26 -47.99 -14.27
C VAL A 212 -1.61 -46.92 -13.24
N GLU A 213 -0.58 -46.30 -12.68
CA GLU A 213 -0.68 -45.19 -11.75
C GLU A 213 -0.97 -43.87 -12.50
N SER A 214 -2.23 -43.68 -12.89
CA SER A 214 -2.69 -42.51 -13.66
C SER A 214 -2.70 -41.22 -12.82
N HIS A 215 -1.56 -40.53 -12.76
CA HIS A 215 -1.34 -39.30 -11.98
C HIS A 215 -1.94 -38.04 -12.64
N GLY A 216 -3.23 -38.09 -12.99
CA GLY A 216 -3.87 -37.10 -13.87
C GLY A 216 -5.37 -36.89 -13.66
N ILE A 217 -5.82 -36.50 -12.46
CA ILE A 217 -7.16 -35.92 -12.33
C ILE A 217 -7.14 -34.49 -12.91
N ILE A 218 -7.49 -34.36 -14.19
CA ILE A 218 -7.70 -33.07 -14.86
C ILE A 218 -8.94 -32.41 -14.24
N VAL A 219 -8.74 -31.42 -13.37
CA VAL A 219 -9.81 -30.68 -12.71
C VAL A 219 -10.18 -29.45 -13.54
N GLU A 220 -11.41 -29.41 -14.07
CA GLU A 220 -11.88 -28.32 -14.91
C GLU A 220 -12.25 -27.03 -14.14
N GLU A 221 -12.54 -27.10 -12.83
CA GLU A 221 -13.01 -25.95 -12.05
C GLU A 221 -12.34 -25.84 -10.67
N LEU A 222 -11.90 -24.63 -10.32
CA LEU A 222 -11.33 -24.32 -9.01
C LEU A 222 -12.44 -23.87 -8.05
N GLU A 223 -12.64 -24.61 -6.96
CA GLU A 223 -13.67 -24.32 -5.97
C GLU A 223 -13.59 -22.90 -5.38
N GLU A 224 -12.37 -22.37 -5.19
CA GLU A 224 -12.17 -21.03 -4.63
C GLU A 224 -12.66 -19.94 -5.59
N ASN A 225 -12.35 -20.09 -6.88
CA ASN A 225 -12.85 -19.19 -7.93
C ASN A 225 -14.36 -19.32 -8.08
N LYS A 226 -14.90 -20.54 -8.00
CA LYS A 226 -16.35 -20.78 -8.01
C LYS A 226 -17.06 -20.04 -6.88
N LYS A 227 -16.56 -20.14 -5.64
CA LYS A 227 -17.06 -19.40 -4.45
C LYS A 227 -16.96 -17.86 -4.58
N LEU A 228 -16.18 -17.33 -5.53
CA LEU A 228 -16.15 -15.90 -5.87
C LEU A 228 -17.14 -15.56 -7.00
N LEU A 229 -17.24 -16.41 -8.03
CA LEU A 229 -18.17 -16.24 -9.15
C LEU A 229 -19.64 -16.45 -8.73
N ASP A 230 -19.91 -17.35 -7.78
CA ASP A 230 -21.23 -17.58 -7.16
C ASP A 230 -21.77 -16.33 -6.42
N GLN A 231 -20.93 -15.32 -6.17
CA GLN A 231 -21.34 -14.03 -5.59
C GLN A 231 -21.84 -13.03 -6.65
N ILE A 232 -21.70 -13.33 -7.95
CA ILE A 232 -22.22 -12.49 -9.04
C ILE A 232 -23.74 -12.66 -9.07
N GLU A 233 -24.47 -11.55 -8.94
CA GLU A 233 -25.92 -11.57 -9.09
C GLU A 233 -26.27 -11.80 -10.56
N LEU A 234 -26.81 -12.99 -10.88
CA LEU A 234 -27.32 -13.31 -12.21
C LEU A 234 -28.80 -12.94 -12.33
N GLY A 235 -29.21 -12.45 -13.50
CA GLY A 235 -30.59 -12.07 -13.79
C GLY A 235 -30.74 -11.27 -15.08
N LYS A 236 -31.98 -11.10 -15.55
CA LYS A 236 -32.27 -10.29 -16.74
C LYS A 236 -32.05 -8.81 -16.42
N THR A 237 -31.20 -8.15 -17.20
CA THR A 237 -31.03 -6.69 -17.19
C THR A 237 -32.10 -6.00 -18.04
N GLU A 238 -32.49 -4.77 -17.67
CA GLU A 238 -33.27 -3.91 -18.56
C GLU A 238 -32.38 -3.46 -19.72
N LYS A 239 -32.76 -3.74 -20.98
CA LYS A 239 -32.07 -3.13 -22.12
C LYS A 239 -32.35 -1.62 -22.12
N PRO A 240 -31.33 -0.75 -22.36
CA PRO A 240 -31.57 0.68 -22.47
C PRO A 240 -32.51 0.98 -23.65
N LYS A 241 -33.42 1.94 -23.46
CA LYS A 241 -34.52 2.20 -24.41
C LYS A 241 -34.10 3.02 -25.63
N ASN A 242 -33.16 3.95 -25.44
CA ASN A 242 -32.73 4.95 -26.40
C ASN A 242 -31.20 4.85 -26.65
N PHE A 243 -30.67 3.62 -26.64
CA PHE A 243 -29.24 3.33 -26.82
C PHE A 243 -29.07 1.85 -27.17
N GLU A 244 -28.15 1.53 -28.08
CA GLU A 244 -27.79 0.16 -28.43
C GLU A 244 -26.40 -0.17 -27.86
N LEU A 245 -26.31 -1.30 -27.16
CA LEU A 245 -25.04 -1.79 -26.64
C LEU A 245 -24.22 -2.41 -27.79
N PRO A 246 -22.89 -2.21 -27.84
CA PRO A 246 -22.07 -2.72 -28.94
C PRO A 246 -22.14 -4.25 -29.09
N PRO A 247 -22.12 -4.79 -30.31
CA PRO A 247 -22.13 -6.23 -30.55
C PRO A 247 -20.73 -6.83 -30.39
N SER A 248 -20.63 -8.01 -29.76
CA SER A 248 -19.36 -8.75 -29.59
C SER A 248 -18.71 -9.18 -30.91
N SER A 249 -19.42 -9.08 -32.04
CA SER A 249 -18.90 -9.31 -33.39
C SER A 249 -17.88 -8.28 -33.87
N PHE A 250 -17.70 -7.14 -33.20
CA PHE A 250 -16.61 -6.20 -33.51
C PHE A 250 -15.23 -6.76 -33.18
N PHE A 251 -15.16 -7.70 -32.24
CA PHE A 251 -13.94 -8.43 -31.88
C PHE A 251 -13.78 -9.72 -32.71
N GLN A 252 -12.52 -10.07 -32.95
CA GLN A 252 -12.11 -11.35 -33.51
C GLN A 252 -12.52 -12.52 -32.60
N SER A 253 -12.71 -13.69 -33.20
CA SER A 253 -13.05 -14.92 -32.47
C SER A 253 -11.78 -15.75 -32.27
N SER A 254 -11.70 -16.50 -31.17
CA SER A 254 -10.54 -17.37 -30.91
C SER A 254 -10.30 -18.35 -32.06
N PRO A 255 -9.05 -18.58 -32.49
CA PRO A 255 -8.73 -19.59 -33.50
C PRO A 255 -9.27 -20.97 -33.12
N LYS A 256 -9.77 -21.72 -34.12
CA LYS A 256 -10.36 -23.06 -33.92
C LYS A 256 -9.34 -24.19 -33.71
N ASP A 257 -8.07 -23.85 -33.47
CA ASP A 257 -7.01 -24.83 -33.31
C ASP A 257 -7.11 -25.52 -31.95
N ASN A 258 -7.53 -26.79 -31.96
CA ASN A 258 -7.66 -27.65 -30.78
C ASN A 258 -6.29 -28.09 -30.21
N LYS A 259 -5.33 -27.16 -30.04
CA LYS A 259 -4.11 -27.33 -29.24
C LYS A 259 -4.37 -27.44 -27.72
N SER A 260 -5.63 -27.45 -27.31
CA SER A 260 -6.08 -27.37 -25.91
C SER A 260 -5.97 -28.67 -25.11
N LYS A 261 -5.61 -29.80 -25.73
CA LYS A 261 -5.28 -31.04 -25.01
C LYS A 261 -3.78 -31.34 -25.14
N VAL A 262 -3.04 -30.90 -24.12
CA VAL A 262 -1.70 -31.42 -23.83
C VAL A 262 -1.84 -32.93 -23.59
N SER A 263 -0.94 -33.72 -24.17
CA SER A 263 -0.97 -35.18 -24.00
C SER A 263 -0.69 -35.56 -22.55
N GLU A 264 -1.43 -36.54 -22.00
CA GLU A 264 -1.21 -37.07 -20.64
C GLU A 264 0.25 -37.51 -20.46
N ALA A 265 0.80 -38.25 -21.43
CA ALA A 265 2.21 -38.67 -21.43
C ALA A 265 3.24 -37.52 -21.44
N PHE A 266 2.86 -36.31 -21.90
CA PHE A 266 3.72 -35.13 -21.78
C PHE A 266 3.62 -34.52 -20.37
N ILE A 267 2.43 -34.54 -19.76
CA ILE A 267 2.22 -34.14 -18.36
C ILE A 267 3.01 -35.08 -17.44
N ASP A 268 2.91 -36.40 -17.65
CA ASP A 268 3.66 -37.42 -16.89
C ASP A 268 5.18 -37.21 -17.02
N GLN A 269 5.67 -36.90 -18.23
CA GLN A 269 7.08 -36.55 -18.43
C GLN A 269 7.47 -35.29 -17.64
N LYS A 270 6.64 -34.23 -17.63
CA LYS A 270 6.91 -33.02 -16.85
C LYS A 270 6.85 -33.27 -15.34
N ILE A 271 6.01 -34.19 -14.87
CA ILE A 271 5.98 -34.64 -13.47
C ILE A 271 7.29 -35.37 -13.14
N SER A 272 7.74 -36.30 -13.97
CA SER A 272 9.02 -37.01 -13.78
C SER A 272 10.20 -36.03 -13.76
N ASP A 273 10.28 -35.11 -14.72
CA ASP A 273 11.30 -34.06 -14.76
C ASP A 273 11.28 -33.22 -13.46
N LEU A 274 10.10 -32.78 -13.02
CA LEU A 274 9.90 -31.98 -11.80
C LEU A 274 10.36 -32.73 -10.53
N LEU A 275 9.94 -33.99 -10.36
CA LEU A 275 10.30 -34.81 -9.20
C LEU A 275 11.79 -35.13 -9.19
N ASP A 276 12.40 -35.47 -10.33
CA ASP A 276 13.84 -35.69 -10.45
C ASP A 276 14.65 -34.44 -10.03
N LYS A 277 14.21 -33.23 -10.42
CA LYS A 277 14.91 -32.00 -10.01
C LYS A 277 14.75 -31.75 -8.51
N LEU A 278 13.56 -31.92 -7.94
CA LEU A 278 13.33 -31.76 -6.51
C LEU A 278 14.17 -32.77 -5.69
N ALA A 279 14.25 -34.02 -6.14
CA ALA A 279 15.09 -35.06 -5.53
C ALA A 279 16.59 -34.69 -5.56
N MET A 280 17.10 -34.09 -6.66
CA MET A 280 18.49 -33.59 -6.72
C MET A 280 18.79 -32.53 -5.64
N PHE A 281 17.81 -31.69 -5.30
CA PHE A 281 17.91 -30.74 -4.19
C PHE A 281 17.62 -31.35 -2.81
N LYS A 282 17.40 -32.66 -2.71
CA LYS A 282 16.96 -33.39 -1.50
C LYS A 282 15.61 -32.87 -0.98
N ILE A 283 14.65 -32.75 -1.88
CA ILE A 283 13.25 -32.42 -1.60
C ILE A 283 12.41 -33.61 -2.04
N ASP A 284 12.12 -34.45 -1.06
CA ASP A 284 11.31 -35.66 -1.24
C ASP A 284 9.82 -35.28 -1.15
N GLY A 285 8.97 -35.94 -1.93
CA GLY A 285 7.54 -35.64 -2.06
C GLY A 285 7.00 -36.13 -3.41
N ASP A 286 5.75 -35.79 -3.71
CA ASP A 286 5.01 -36.34 -4.86
C ASP A 286 4.00 -35.34 -5.45
N VAL A 287 3.54 -35.52 -6.70
CA VAL A 287 2.54 -34.65 -7.36
C VAL A 287 1.15 -35.28 -7.26
N VAL A 288 0.31 -34.70 -6.40
CA VAL A 288 -1.02 -35.27 -6.07
C VAL A 288 -2.08 -34.90 -7.12
N ARG A 289 -1.95 -33.75 -7.78
CA ARG A 289 -2.86 -33.25 -8.83
C ARG A 289 -2.13 -32.34 -9.81
N THR A 290 -2.68 -32.23 -11.02
CA THR A 290 -2.19 -31.31 -12.06
C THR A 290 -3.35 -30.57 -12.72
N TYR A 291 -3.21 -29.25 -12.88
CA TYR A 291 -4.15 -28.40 -13.61
C TYR A 291 -3.48 -27.87 -14.88
N THR A 292 -4.03 -28.14 -16.05
CA THR A 292 -3.53 -27.60 -17.32
C THR A 292 -4.37 -26.40 -17.75
N GLY A 293 -3.76 -25.21 -17.76
CA GLY A 293 -4.40 -23.96 -18.17
C GLY A 293 -4.00 -23.50 -19.57
N PRO A 294 -4.51 -22.32 -20.02
CA PRO A 294 -4.16 -21.74 -21.31
C PRO A 294 -2.72 -21.21 -21.40
N VAL A 295 -2.12 -20.83 -20.27
CA VAL A 295 -0.81 -20.16 -20.19
C VAL A 295 0.18 -20.90 -19.28
N VAL A 296 -0.31 -21.53 -18.21
CA VAL A 296 0.49 -22.29 -17.24
C VAL A 296 -0.12 -23.65 -16.95
N THR A 297 0.71 -24.59 -16.49
CA THR A 297 0.30 -25.85 -15.88
C THR A 297 0.75 -25.84 -14.41
N THR A 298 -0.17 -26.14 -13.49
CA THR A 298 0.06 -26.09 -12.05
C THR A 298 0.08 -27.49 -11.45
N PHE A 299 1.19 -27.86 -10.83
CA PHE A 299 1.39 -29.14 -10.15
C PHE A 299 1.19 -28.97 -8.63
N GLU A 300 0.33 -29.77 -8.01
CA GLU A 300 0.13 -29.80 -6.55
C GLU A 300 1.13 -30.77 -5.91
N PHE A 301 2.33 -30.27 -5.65
CA PHE A 301 3.40 -31.01 -5.00
C PHE A 301 3.15 -31.14 -3.49
N LYS A 302 3.05 -32.38 -2.99
CA LYS A 302 2.97 -32.71 -1.57
C LYS A 302 4.37 -33.04 -1.04
N PRO A 303 5.02 -32.13 -0.29
CA PRO A 303 6.34 -32.39 0.28
C PRO A 303 6.26 -33.45 1.39
N ALA A 304 7.33 -34.25 1.53
CA ALA A 304 7.48 -35.17 2.65
C ALA A 304 7.58 -34.41 4.00
N PRO A 305 7.17 -34.99 5.15
CA PRO A 305 7.05 -34.27 6.43
C PRO A 305 8.34 -33.66 7.00
N ASN A 306 9.50 -34.08 6.50
CA ASN A 306 10.83 -33.56 6.82
C ASN A 306 11.21 -32.28 6.03
N VAL A 307 10.51 -31.97 4.95
CA VAL A 307 10.81 -30.85 4.04
C VAL A 307 10.20 -29.54 4.57
N LYS A 308 11.04 -28.52 4.71
CA LYS A 308 10.58 -27.15 5.03
C LYS A 308 10.12 -26.43 3.76
N VAL A 309 8.91 -25.87 3.78
CA VAL A 309 8.33 -25.07 2.69
C VAL A 309 9.25 -23.95 2.20
N SER A 310 9.97 -23.28 3.12
CA SER A 310 10.94 -22.23 2.77
C SER A 310 12.11 -22.72 1.91
N LYS A 311 12.43 -24.02 1.94
CA LYS A 311 13.43 -24.63 1.05
C LYS A 311 12.91 -24.72 -0.39
N ILE A 312 11.64 -25.07 -0.57
CA ILE A 312 10.98 -25.14 -1.89
C ILE A 312 10.89 -23.73 -2.50
N LEU A 313 10.40 -22.75 -1.73
CA LEU A 313 10.34 -21.34 -2.13
C LEU A 313 11.72 -20.75 -2.49
N GLY A 314 12.80 -21.23 -1.86
CA GLY A 314 14.17 -20.82 -2.15
C GLY A 314 14.71 -21.31 -3.49
N LEU A 315 14.13 -22.35 -4.09
CA LEU A 315 14.58 -22.97 -5.34
C LEU A 315 13.80 -22.51 -6.58
N GLN A 316 12.94 -21.49 -6.47
CA GLN A 316 12.10 -21.03 -7.59
C GLN A 316 12.90 -20.76 -8.87
N ASP A 317 14.05 -20.10 -8.74
CA ASP A 317 14.86 -19.66 -9.87
C ASP A 317 15.76 -20.82 -10.39
N ASP A 318 16.26 -21.69 -9.49
CA ASP A 318 16.96 -22.94 -9.83
C ASP A 318 16.06 -23.93 -10.57
N LEU A 319 14.80 -24.06 -10.14
CA LEU A 319 13.80 -24.95 -10.73
C LEU A 319 13.35 -24.44 -12.11
N ALA A 320 13.23 -23.12 -12.28
CA ALA A 320 12.98 -22.51 -13.59
C ALA A 320 14.11 -22.83 -14.57
N MET A 321 15.37 -22.67 -14.16
CA MET A 321 16.54 -23.07 -14.95
C MET A 321 16.52 -24.58 -15.27
N ALA A 322 16.24 -25.44 -14.28
CA ALA A 322 16.30 -26.89 -14.43
C ALA A 322 15.18 -27.48 -15.31
N LEU A 323 14.01 -26.82 -15.35
CA LEU A 323 12.88 -27.15 -16.24
C LEU A 323 12.88 -26.34 -17.56
N LYS A 324 13.90 -25.49 -17.79
CA LYS A 324 14.03 -24.59 -18.95
C LYS A 324 12.88 -23.58 -19.11
N ALA A 325 12.19 -23.26 -18.02
CA ALA A 325 11.11 -22.29 -17.97
C ALA A 325 11.65 -20.84 -17.87
N GLN A 326 10.91 -19.87 -18.41
CA GLN A 326 11.29 -18.45 -18.31
C GLN A 326 11.24 -17.95 -16.84
N THR A 327 10.19 -18.33 -16.13
CA THR A 327 9.98 -18.16 -14.68
C THR A 327 9.11 -19.32 -14.20
N ILE A 328 9.13 -19.59 -12.90
CA ILE A 328 8.15 -20.46 -12.22
C ILE A 328 7.57 -19.65 -11.06
N ARG A 329 6.28 -19.85 -10.75
CA ARG A 329 5.66 -19.31 -9.53
C ARG A 329 5.42 -20.45 -8.55
N ILE A 330 5.82 -20.27 -7.29
CA ILE A 330 5.59 -21.26 -6.23
C ILE A 330 4.62 -20.68 -5.19
N GLN A 331 3.41 -21.23 -5.12
CA GLN A 331 2.37 -20.88 -4.15
C GLN A 331 2.38 -21.87 -3.00
N ALA A 332 2.87 -21.45 -1.82
CA ALA A 332 3.11 -22.35 -0.70
C ALA A 332 2.69 -21.76 0.66
N PRO A 333 1.79 -22.42 1.42
CA PRO A 333 0.91 -23.51 0.99
C PRO A 333 -0.16 -23.02 -0.01
N ILE A 334 -0.83 -23.92 -0.71
CA ILE A 334 -2.14 -23.62 -1.30
C ILE A 334 -3.17 -23.46 -0.15
N PRO A 335 -4.00 -22.41 -0.14
CA PRO A 335 -5.03 -22.25 0.88
C PRO A 335 -5.93 -23.49 1.03
N GLY A 336 -6.24 -23.85 2.28
CA GLY A 336 -7.08 -25.02 2.59
C GLY A 336 -6.47 -26.40 2.31
N LYS A 337 -5.20 -26.50 1.86
CA LYS A 337 -4.54 -27.78 1.52
C LYS A 337 -3.16 -27.93 2.16
N ASP A 338 -2.64 -29.16 2.17
CA ASP A 338 -1.31 -29.54 2.67
C ASP A 338 -0.25 -29.65 1.55
N VAL A 339 -0.45 -28.93 0.44
CA VAL A 339 0.37 -29.01 -0.78
C VAL A 339 0.92 -27.64 -1.21
N VAL A 340 1.92 -27.68 -2.08
CA VAL A 340 2.57 -26.53 -2.73
C VAL A 340 2.19 -26.51 -4.22
N GLY A 341 1.67 -25.40 -4.70
CA GLY A 341 1.42 -25.19 -6.12
C GLY A 341 2.68 -24.74 -6.84
N ILE A 342 3.15 -25.53 -7.80
CA ILE A 342 4.28 -25.19 -8.67
C ILE A 342 3.70 -24.89 -10.06
N GLU A 343 3.66 -23.60 -10.43
CA GLU A 343 3.05 -23.13 -11.67
C GLU A 343 4.14 -22.93 -12.74
N VAL A 344 4.17 -23.84 -13.71
CA VAL A 344 5.16 -23.88 -14.80
C VAL A 344 4.51 -23.34 -16.09
N PRO A 345 5.20 -22.48 -16.87
CA PRO A 345 4.67 -22.00 -18.15
C PRO A 345 4.50 -23.11 -19.18
N ASN A 346 3.43 -23.03 -19.97
CA ASN A 346 3.26 -23.91 -21.12
C ASN A 346 4.25 -23.54 -22.25
N GLU A 347 4.65 -24.51 -23.06
CA GLU A 347 5.53 -24.26 -24.22
C GLU A 347 4.76 -23.54 -25.34
N ASP A 348 3.55 -24.02 -25.68
CA ASP A 348 2.54 -23.27 -26.44
C ASP A 348 1.62 -22.52 -25.46
N THR A 349 1.72 -21.19 -25.40
CA THR A 349 0.80 -20.33 -24.62
C THR A 349 -0.34 -19.82 -25.50
N GLN A 350 -1.57 -19.87 -24.99
CA GLN A 350 -2.78 -19.50 -25.74
C GLN A 350 -3.16 -18.04 -25.50
N THR A 351 -3.42 -17.29 -26.58
CA THR A 351 -4.02 -15.95 -26.50
C THR A 351 -5.48 -16.05 -26.08
N ILE A 352 -5.87 -15.25 -25.08
CA ILE A 352 -7.25 -15.16 -24.60
C ILE A 352 -7.88 -13.95 -25.28
N TYR A 353 -8.99 -14.12 -25.98
CA TYR A 353 -9.63 -13.06 -26.75
C TYR A 353 -10.79 -12.45 -25.97
N LEU A 354 -10.89 -11.12 -25.93
CA LEU A 354 -11.93 -10.41 -25.17
C LEU A 354 -13.35 -10.85 -25.55
N LYS A 355 -13.57 -11.18 -26.83
CA LYS A 355 -14.84 -11.72 -27.31
C LYS A 355 -15.33 -12.94 -26.53
N GLU A 356 -14.45 -13.90 -26.23
CA GLU A 356 -14.82 -15.15 -25.56
C GLU A 356 -15.40 -14.90 -24.16
N LEU A 357 -14.95 -13.83 -23.51
CA LEU A 357 -15.40 -13.43 -22.18
C LEU A 357 -16.65 -12.54 -22.25
N LEU A 358 -16.78 -11.70 -23.28
CA LEU A 358 -18.01 -10.97 -23.60
C LEU A 358 -19.17 -11.91 -23.96
N ASP A 359 -18.91 -12.97 -24.73
CA ASP A 359 -19.91 -13.98 -25.11
C ASP A 359 -20.21 -14.99 -23.97
N SER A 360 -19.48 -14.94 -22.84
CA SER A 360 -19.66 -15.88 -21.74
C SER A 360 -20.98 -15.70 -20.98
N GLU A 361 -21.62 -16.80 -20.59
CA GLU A 361 -22.92 -16.77 -19.90
C GLU A 361 -22.88 -16.00 -18.57
N ILE A 362 -21.76 -16.07 -17.83
CA ILE A 362 -21.57 -15.37 -16.57
C ILE A 362 -21.54 -13.85 -16.81
N PHE A 363 -20.89 -13.38 -17.89
CA PHE A 363 -20.90 -11.97 -18.23
C PHE A 363 -22.27 -11.54 -18.75
N GLN A 364 -22.84 -12.25 -19.73
CA GLN A 364 -24.12 -11.88 -20.34
C GLN A 364 -25.25 -11.79 -19.30
N ASN A 365 -25.39 -12.82 -18.45
CA ASN A 365 -26.45 -12.88 -17.45
C ASN A 365 -26.16 -12.10 -16.17
N SER A 366 -25.04 -11.39 -16.03
CA SER A 366 -24.78 -10.59 -14.83
C SER A 366 -25.71 -9.36 -14.75
N LYS A 367 -26.27 -9.14 -13.56
CA LYS A 367 -27.22 -8.07 -13.25
C LYS A 367 -26.54 -6.72 -12.94
N SER A 368 -25.32 -6.73 -12.40
CA SER A 368 -24.64 -5.48 -12.00
C SER A 368 -24.24 -4.65 -13.22
N PRO A 369 -24.58 -3.34 -13.29
CA PRO A 369 -24.06 -2.45 -14.32
C PRO A 369 -22.54 -2.34 -14.28
N LEU A 370 -21.92 -2.55 -13.10
CA LEU A 370 -20.47 -2.44 -12.90
C LEU A 370 -19.75 -3.79 -13.00
N THR A 371 -20.30 -4.74 -13.77
CA THR A 371 -19.62 -6.01 -14.07
C THR A 371 -18.37 -5.76 -14.91
N MET A 372 -17.24 -6.33 -14.49
CA MET A 372 -15.94 -6.21 -15.16
C MET A 372 -15.35 -7.58 -15.45
N ILE A 373 -14.92 -7.80 -16.70
CA ILE A 373 -14.14 -8.96 -17.10
C ILE A 373 -12.70 -8.72 -16.64
N LEU A 374 -12.14 -9.67 -15.87
CA LEU A 374 -10.72 -9.67 -15.54
C LEU A 374 -9.94 -10.55 -16.52
N GLY A 375 -10.44 -11.74 -16.87
CA GLY A 375 -9.74 -12.64 -17.79
C GLY A 375 -10.20 -14.10 -17.70
N LYS A 376 -9.26 -15.03 -17.83
CA LYS A 376 -9.44 -16.44 -17.42
C LYS A 376 -8.54 -16.79 -16.25
N ASP A 377 -8.95 -17.75 -15.44
CA ASP A 377 -8.09 -18.30 -14.39
C ASP A 377 -7.05 -19.30 -14.93
N ILE A 378 -6.36 -20.01 -14.03
CA ILE A 378 -5.35 -21.03 -14.36
C ILE A 378 -5.92 -22.36 -14.88
N VAL A 379 -7.24 -22.56 -14.91
CA VAL A 379 -7.90 -23.69 -15.62
C VAL A 379 -8.64 -23.22 -16.89
N GLY A 380 -8.53 -21.94 -17.24
CA GLY A 380 -9.11 -21.38 -18.45
C GLY A 380 -10.59 -21.00 -18.35
N LYS A 381 -11.19 -21.02 -17.15
CA LYS A 381 -12.59 -20.61 -16.94
C LYS A 381 -12.69 -19.08 -16.89
N PRO A 382 -13.75 -18.45 -17.45
CA PRO A 382 -13.96 -17.00 -17.38
C PRO A 382 -13.98 -16.48 -15.94
N PHE A 383 -13.10 -15.52 -15.63
CA PHE A 383 -13.04 -14.84 -14.34
C PHE A 383 -13.55 -13.39 -14.46
N ILE A 384 -14.67 -13.13 -13.80
CA ILE A 384 -15.44 -11.88 -13.87
C ILE A 384 -15.66 -11.37 -12.44
N THR A 385 -15.82 -10.06 -12.29
CA THR A 385 -16.05 -9.40 -11.01
C THR A 385 -17.04 -8.24 -11.13
N ASP A 386 -17.28 -7.53 -10.03
CA ASP A 386 -18.24 -6.43 -9.94
C ASP A 386 -17.63 -5.26 -9.16
N LEU A 387 -17.42 -4.09 -9.77
CA LEU A 387 -16.83 -2.91 -9.12
C LEU A 387 -17.74 -2.36 -8.00
N LYS A 388 -19.02 -2.72 -7.96
CA LYS A 388 -19.90 -2.46 -6.79
C LYS A 388 -19.45 -3.26 -5.56
N LYS A 389 -18.82 -4.42 -5.75
CA LYS A 389 -18.28 -5.33 -4.72
C LYS A 389 -16.77 -5.13 -4.50
N LEU A 390 -16.04 -4.71 -5.54
CA LEU A 390 -14.69 -4.12 -5.49
C LEU A 390 -14.78 -2.58 -5.53
N PRO A 391 -15.28 -1.88 -4.50
CA PRO A 391 -15.72 -0.48 -4.61
C PRO A 391 -14.68 0.45 -5.25
N HIS A 392 -13.39 0.18 -4.98
CA HIS A 392 -12.25 0.83 -5.59
C HIS A 392 -11.15 -0.21 -5.84
N LEU A 393 -10.48 -0.14 -6.98
CA LEU A 393 -9.49 -1.09 -7.47
C LEU A 393 -8.12 -0.42 -7.67
N LEU A 394 -7.07 -0.99 -7.09
CA LEU A 394 -5.67 -0.59 -7.36
C LEU A 394 -5.03 -1.56 -8.35
N ILE A 395 -4.44 -1.02 -9.43
CA ILE A 395 -3.78 -1.76 -10.50
C ILE A 395 -2.29 -1.37 -10.57
N ALA A 396 -1.40 -2.33 -10.75
CA ALA A 396 0.00 -2.06 -11.04
C ALA A 396 0.59 -3.03 -12.07
N GLY A 397 1.68 -2.61 -12.72
CA GLY A 397 2.46 -3.44 -13.62
C GLY A 397 3.49 -2.62 -14.39
N THR A 398 4.66 -3.18 -14.68
CA THR A 398 5.68 -2.49 -15.49
C THR A 398 5.24 -2.33 -16.95
N THR A 399 5.90 -1.46 -17.70
CA THR A 399 5.65 -1.29 -19.14
C THR A 399 5.79 -2.64 -19.88
N GLY A 400 4.84 -2.98 -20.74
CA GLY A 400 4.78 -4.28 -21.44
C GLY A 400 4.25 -5.47 -20.61
N SER A 401 3.92 -5.28 -19.33
CA SER A 401 3.35 -6.35 -18.48
C SER A 401 1.93 -6.79 -18.89
N GLY A 402 1.19 -5.94 -19.61
CA GLY A 402 -0.23 -6.14 -19.97
C GLY A 402 -1.20 -5.13 -19.32
N LYS A 403 -0.71 -4.29 -18.39
CA LYS A 403 -1.49 -3.31 -17.61
C LYS A 403 -2.60 -2.62 -18.41
N SER A 404 -2.23 -1.93 -19.49
CA SER A 404 -3.13 -1.06 -20.25
C SER A 404 -4.17 -1.82 -21.08
N VAL A 405 -3.78 -2.96 -21.68
CA VAL A 405 -4.71 -3.88 -22.37
C VAL A 405 -5.78 -4.38 -21.40
N GLY A 406 -5.38 -4.75 -20.18
CA GLY A 406 -6.30 -5.16 -19.13
C GLY A 406 -7.23 -4.04 -18.65
N ILE A 407 -6.73 -2.81 -18.50
CA ILE A 407 -7.57 -1.64 -18.19
C ILE A 407 -8.58 -1.38 -19.31
N ASN A 408 -8.17 -1.51 -20.58
CA ASN A 408 -9.07 -1.40 -21.72
C ASN A 408 -10.16 -2.49 -21.71
N SER A 409 -9.83 -3.74 -21.39
CA SER A 409 -10.82 -4.81 -21.13
C SER A 409 -11.84 -4.41 -20.05
N MET A 410 -11.39 -3.79 -18.95
CA MET A 410 -12.27 -3.33 -17.87
C MET A 410 -13.19 -2.19 -18.33
N ILE A 411 -12.67 -1.19 -19.05
CA ILE A 411 -13.47 -0.09 -19.62
C ILE A 411 -14.50 -0.65 -20.60
N LEU A 412 -14.08 -1.53 -21.51
CA LEU A 412 -14.96 -2.18 -22.49
C LEU A 412 -16.06 -3.01 -21.83
N SER A 413 -15.75 -3.74 -20.75
CA SER A 413 -16.75 -4.47 -19.97
C SER A 413 -17.88 -3.56 -19.48
N LEU A 414 -17.52 -2.36 -19.00
CA LEU A 414 -18.48 -1.37 -18.52
C LEU A 414 -19.29 -0.75 -19.68
N LEU A 415 -18.65 -0.44 -20.81
CA LEU A 415 -19.33 0.09 -22.01
C LEU A 415 -20.30 -0.94 -22.64
N TYR A 416 -19.95 -2.23 -22.64
CA TYR A 416 -20.81 -3.32 -23.11
C TYR A 416 -21.99 -3.63 -22.16
N LYS A 417 -22.06 -3.01 -20.98
CA LYS A 417 -23.15 -3.18 -20.00
C LYS A 417 -24.06 -1.95 -19.82
N ASN A 418 -23.66 -0.76 -20.29
CA ASN A 418 -24.31 0.50 -19.90
C ASN A 418 -24.57 1.46 -21.06
N SER A 419 -25.71 2.15 -21.03
CA SER A 419 -25.89 3.43 -21.74
C SER A 419 -25.21 4.58 -20.96
N PRO A 420 -24.93 5.72 -21.61
CA PRO A 420 -24.40 6.91 -20.92
C PRO A 420 -25.36 7.49 -19.86
N ASP A 421 -26.64 7.08 -19.88
CA ASP A 421 -27.65 7.43 -18.87
C ASP A 421 -27.43 6.68 -17.53
N ASN A 422 -26.82 5.50 -17.59
CA ASN A 422 -26.56 4.65 -16.42
C ASN A 422 -25.12 4.78 -15.90
N LEU A 423 -24.16 5.09 -16.79
CA LEU A 423 -22.73 5.14 -16.49
C LEU A 423 -22.09 6.36 -17.13
N LYS A 424 -21.37 7.13 -16.31
CA LYS A 424 -20.44 8.16 -16.72
C LYS A 424 -19.00 7.80 -16.33
N LEU A 425 -18.04 8.25 -17.13
CA LEU A 425 -16.61 7.98 -17.00
C LEU A 425 -15.83 9.30 -16.85
N VAL A 426 -14.83 9.30 -15.97
CA VAL A 426 -13.81 10.36 -15.89
C VAL A 426 -12.47 9.69 -16.13
N MET A 427 -11.79 10.02 -17.22
CA MET A 427 -10.52 9.41 -17.62
C MET A 427 -9.36 10.37 -17.40
N ILE A 428 -8.32 9.92 -16.70
CA ILE A 428 -7.12 10.69 -16.39
C ILE A 428 -5.91 9.96 -16.98
N ASP A 429 -5.34 10.56 -18.03
CA ASP A 429 -4.18 10.06 -18.78
C ASP A 429 -3.15 11.20 -18.94
N PRO A 430 -2.20 11.33 -17.99
CA PRO A 430 -1.19 12.39 -18.02
C PRO A 430 -0.13 12.21 -19.13
N LYS A 431 -0.19 11.12 -19.90
CA LYS A 431 0.77 10.81 -20.97
C LYS A 431 0.15 10.89 -22.38
N MET A 432 -1.19 10.92 -22.45
CA MET A 432 -2.00 10.97 -23.67
C MET A 432 -1.91 9.71 -24.57
N LEU A 433 -1.45 8.59 -24.01
CA LEU A 433 -1.12 7.37 -24.76
C LEU A 433 -2.21 6.29 -24.73
N GLU A 434 -3.01 6.23 -23.66
CA GLU A 434 -3.80 5.04 -23.31
C GLU A 434 -5.32 5.30 -23.43
N PHE A 435 -5.77 6.50 -23.08
CA PHE A 435 -7.20 6.85 -23.11
C PHE A 435 -7.59 7.85 -24.22
N SER A 436 -6.62 8.34 -24.98
CA SER A 436 -6.85 9.33 -26.05
C SER A 436 -7.84 8.86 -27.12
N MET A 437 -7.91 7.55 -27.39
CA MET A 437 -8.91 6.95 -28.29
C MET A 437 -10.36 7.07 -27.78
N TYR A 438 -10.60 7.11 -26.47
CA TYR A 438 -11.95 7.22 -25.89
C TYR A 438 -12.52 8.64 -25.87
N ASN A 439 -11.78 9.66 -26.33
CA ASN A 439 -12.33 11.02 -26.42
C ASN A 439 -13.65 11.03 -27.19
N ASP A 440 -14.58 11.86 -26.72
CA ASP A 440 -15.90 12.13 -27.30
C ASP A 440 -16.90 10.96 -27.32
N ILE A 441 -16.66 9.83 -26.63
CA ILE A 441 -17.74 8.87 -26.35
C ILE A 441 -18.79 9.50 -25.40
N PRO A 442 -20.10 9.24 -25.58
CA PRO A 442 -21.14 9.89 -24.78
C PRO A 442 -21.13 9.53 -23.29
N HIS A 443 -20.42 8.46 -22.91
CA HIS A 443 -20.18 8.06 -21.52
C HIS A 443 -19.20 8.98 -20.79
N LEU A 444 -18.39 9.81 -21.46
CA LEU A 444 -17.52 10.74 -20.75
C LEU A 444 -18.33 11.83 -20.02
N LEU A 445 -17.85 12.22 -18.85
CA LEU A 445 -18.33 13.38 -18.07
C LEU A 445 -17.46 14.62 -18.33
N THR A 446 -16.19 14.41 -18.65
CA THR A 446 -15.21 15.43 -19.01
C THR A 446 -14.38 14.93 -20.20
N PRO A 447 -13.70 15.81 -20.96
CA PRO A 447 -12.63 15.37 -21.86
C PRO A 447 -11.59 14.55 -21.11
N VAL A 448 -10.80 13.72 -21.82
CA VAL A 448 -9.71 12.96 -21.20
C VAL A 448 -8.71 13.94 -20.57
N ILE A 449 -8.47 13.80 -19.27
CA ILE A 449 -7.74 14.79 -18.47
C ILE A 449 -6.24 14.50 -18.54
N THR A 450 -5.50 15.42 -19.17
CA THR A 450 -4.07 15.26 -19.47
C THR A 450 -3.15 16.08 -18.57
N LYS A 451 -3.66 17.11 -17.89
CA LYS A 451 -2.88 17.93 -16.95
C LYS A 451 -3.12 17.48 -15.51
N ALA A 452 -2.04 17.34 -14.74
CA ALA A 452 -2.14 16.93 -13.34
C ALA A 452 -2.94 17.92 -12.47
N GLY A 453 -2.90 19.23 -12.73
CA GLY A 453 -3.74 20.22 -12.04
C GLY A 453 -5.24 20.03 -12.32
N ASP A 454 -5.61 19.87 -13.59
CA ASP A 454 -6.99 19.59 -14.01
C ASP A 454 -7.50 18.27 -13.39
N ALA A 455 -6.62 17.29 -13.23
CA ALA A 455 -6.91 16.00 -12.57
C ALA A 455 -7.08 16.10 -11.05
N ILE A 456 -6.29 16.93 -10.36
CA ILE A 456 -6.46 17.25 -8.94
C ILE A 456 -7.83 17.93 -8.71
N ASN A 457 -8.17 18.91 -9.55
CA ASN A 457 -9.48 19.55 -9.52
C ASN A 457 -10.62 18.54 -9.74
N ALA A 458 -10.49 17.66 -10.73
CA ALA A 458 -11.48 16.61 -10.99
C ALA A 458 -11.69 15.69 -9.78
N LEU A 459 -10.63 15.26 -9.08
CA LEU A 459 -10.74 14.44 -7.88
C LEU A 459 -11.41 15.21 -6.71
N ALA A 460 -11.11 16.48 -6.50
CA ALA A 460 -11.76 17.33 -5.49
C ALA A 460 -13.24 17.63 -5.83
N ASN A 461 -13.57 17.78 -7.12
CA ASN A 461 -14.93 17.97 -7.60
C ASN A 461 -15.74 16.67 -7.57
N MET A 462 -15.11 15.49 -7.74
CA MET A 462 -15.71 14.19 -7.46
C MET A 462 -16.06 14.02 -5.98
N VAL A 463 -15.22 14.47 -5.05
CA VAL A 463 -15.56 14.52 -3.60
C VAL A 463 -16.77 15.44 -3.37
N SER A 464 -16.83 16.57 -4.08
CA SER A 464 -17.96 17.52 -3.97
C SER A 464 -19.27 16.92 -4.50
N GLU A 465 -19.26 16.20 -5.62
CA GLU A 465 -20.42 15.49 -6.15
C GLU A 465 -20.83 14.32 -5.23
N MET A 466 -19.89 13.56 -4.67
CA MET A 466 -20.18 12.54 -3.65
C MET A 466 -21.01 13.12 -2.49
N GLU A 467 -20.65 14.29 -1.98
CA GLU A 467 -21.37 14.95 -0.88
C GLU A 467 -22.72 15.56 -1.31
N ARG A 468 -22.84 16.05 -2.55
CA ARG A 468 -24.13 16.40 -3.18
C ARG A 468 -25.05 15.18 -3.28
N ARG A 469 -24.55 14.03 -3.74
CA ARG A 469 -25.31 12.77 -3.81
C ARG A 469 -25.78 12.30 -2.44
N TYR A 470 -24.92 12.35 -1.42
CA TYR A 470 -25.32 12.06 -0.04
C TYR A 470 -26.42 13.01 0.48
N THR A 471 -26.36 14.29 0.11
CA THR A 471 -27.39 15.28 0.46
C THR A 471 -28.73 14.95 -0.22
N LEU A 472 -28.73 14.51 -1.48
CA LEU A 472 -29.92 14.06 -2.21
C LEU A 472 -30.51 12.76 -1.64
N MET A 473 -29.67 11.77 -1.33
CA MET A 473 -30.08 10.51 -0.69
C MET A 473 -30.68 10.76 0.71
N SER A 474 -30.07 11.64 1.50
CA SER A 474 -30.60 12.05 2.82
C SER A 474 -31.99 12.69 2.70
N LYS A 475 -32.16 13.68 1.80
CA LYS A 475 -33.45 14.33 1.54
C LYS A 475 -34.53 13.37 1.08
N THR A 476 -34.20 12.43 0.19
CA THR A 476 -35.15 11.42 -0.33
C THR A 476 -35.36 10.23 0.60
N LYS A 477 -34.57 10.11 1.69
CA LYS A 477 -34.53 9.01 2.66
C LYS A 477 -34.11 7.66 2.05
N THR A 478 -33.18 7.69 1.09
CA THR A 478 -32.62 6.50 0.44
C THR A 478 -31.22 6.16 0.98
N LYS A 479 -30.79 4.90 0.85
CA LYS A 479 -29.52 4.41 1.44
C LYS A 479 -28.35 4.38 0.46
N ASN A 480 -28.63 4.28 -0.83
CA ASN A 480 -27.65 4.20 -1.91
C ASN A 480 -28.25 4.71 -3.23
N ILE A 481 -27.41 4.82 -4.26
CA ILE A 481 -27.78 5.24 -5.61
C ILE A 481 -28.90 4.38 -6.24
N GLU A 482 -28.97 3.09 -5.92
CA GLU A 482 -30.01 2.19 -6.46
C GLU A 482 -31.39 2.54 -5.88
N ASN A 483 -31.49 2.62 -4.56
CA ASN A 483 -32.73 3.04 -3.90
C ASN A 483 -33.11 4.49 -4.25
N TYR A 484 -32.14 5.35 -4.58
CA TYR A 484 -32.43 6.66 -5.14
C TYR A 484 -33.03 6.56 -6.54
N ASN A 485 -32.40 5.82 -7.46
CA ASN A 485 -32.85 5.70 -8.85
C ASN A 485 -34.19 4.98 -8.99
N ASP A 486 -34.42 3.92 -8.21
CA ASP A 486 -35.72 3.22 -8.14
C ASP A 486 -36.83 4.20 -7.71
N LYS A 487 -36.53 5.04 -6.70
CA LYS A 487 -37.47 6.04 -6.20
C LYS A 487 -37.66 7.20 -7.18
N ALA A 488 -36.61 7.68 -7.83
CA ALA A 488 -36.66 8.73 -8.84
C ALA A 488 -37.50 8.31 -10.06
N LYS A 489 -37.35 7.06 -10.52
CA LYS A 489 -38.21 6.42 -11.55
C LYS A 489 -39.70 6.42 -11.18
N VAL A 490 -40.06 6.37 -9.88
CA VAL A 490 -41.44 6.34 -9.39
C VAL A 490 -42.01 7.73 -9.12
N GLU A 491 -41.22 8.63 -8.53
CA GLU A 491 -41.65 9.99 -8.16
C GLU A 491 -41.46 11.03 -9.27
N GLY A 492 -40.82 10.66 -10.40
CA GLY A 492 -40.67 11.53 -11.58
C GLY A 492 -39.48 12.49 -11.54
N TYR A 493 -38.44 12.13 -10.80
CA TYR A 493 -37.19 12.92 -10.69
C TYR A 493 -36.06 12.31 -11.52
N GLU A 494 -35.01 13.09 -11.74
CA GLU A 494 -33.82 12.67 -12.48
C GLU A 494 -33.04 11.56 -11.75
N THR A 495 -32.62 10.52 -12.47
CA THR A 495 -31.79 9.43 -11.96
C THR A 495 -30.31 9.77 -12.04
N MET A 496 -29.52 9.37 -11.04
CA MET A 496 -28.07 9.58 -11.03
C MET A 496 -27.34 8.41 -11.72
N PRO A 497 -26.46 8.65 -12.70
CA PRO A 497 -25.60 7.60 -13.27
C PRO A 497 -24.51 7.19 -12.27
N TYR A 498 -24.02 5.96 -12.35
CA TYR A 498 -22.74 5.59 -11.73
C TYR A 498 -21.61 6.41 -12.36
N ILE A 499 -20.61 6.77 -11.57
CA ILE A 499 -19.38 7.39 -12.09
C ILE A 499 -18.19 6.46 -11.81
N VAL A 500 -17.41 6.14 -12.83
CA VAL A 500 -16.12 5.45 -12.67
C VAL A 500 -15.00 6.40 -13.08
N VAL A 501 -14.13 6.75 -12.13
CA VAL A 501 -12.91 7.50 -12.39
C VAL A 501 -11.80 6.50 -12.69
N VAL A 502 -11.14 6.63 -13.84
CA VAL A 502 -10.03 5.77 -14.28
C VAL A 502 -8.76 6.61 -14.39
N ILE A 503 -7.71 6.20 -13.70
CA ILE A 503 -6.40 6.89 -13.69
C ILE A 503 -5.36 5.91 -14.24
N ASP A 504 -4.69 6.19 -15.36
CA ASP A 504 -3.66 5.29 -15.88
C ASP A 504 -2.39 5.30 -15.01
N GLU A 505 -1.96 6.49 -14.60
CA GLU A 505 -0.71 6.69 -13.87
C GLU A 505 -0.91 7.62 -12.67
N LEU A 506 -1.18 7.02 -11.51
CA LEU A 506 -1.19 7.71 -10.23
C LEU A 506 0.13 8.43 -9.94
N ALA A 507 1.27 7.89 -10.39
CA ALA A 507 2.59 8.42 -10.04
C ALA A 507 2.81 9.87 -10.50
N ASP A 508 2.34 10.24 -11.69
CA ASP A 508 2.56 11.58 -12.24
C ASP A 508 1.66 12.63 -11.55
N LEU A 509 0.50 12.20 -11.02
CA LEU A 509 -0.33 13.02 -10.12
C LEU A 509 0.33 13.20 -8.75
N MET A 510 0.85 12.10 -8.17
CA MET A 510 1.51 12.11 -6.86
C MET A 510 2.80 12.95 -6.85
N MET A 511 3.53 12.98 -7.96
CA MET A 511 4.68 13.87 -8.17
C MET A 511 4.31 15.35 -8.31
N THR A 512 3.05 15.68 -8.59
CA THR A 512 2.58 17.07 -8.75
C THR A 512 2.02 17.64 -7.43
N SER A 513 1.02 16.97 -6.82
CA SER A 513 0.60 17.26 -5.45
C SER A 513 0.03 16.01 -4.77
N GLY A 514 0.93 15.12 -4.33
CA GLY A 514 0.55 13.86 -3.71
C GLY A 514 -0.39 13.98 -2.51
N LYS A 515 -0.35 15.08 -1.75
CA LYS A 515 -1.25 15.27 -0.59
C LYS A 515 -2.71 15.46 -0.99
N ASP A 516 -2.97 16.27 -2.01
CA ASP A 516 -4.34 16.60 -2.43
C ASP A 516 -4.96 15.42 -3.20
N VAL A 517 -4.13 14.72 -3.98
CA VAL A 517 -4.46 13.46 -4.66
C VAL A 517 -4.76 12.36 -3.64
N GLU A 518 -3.86 12.13 -2.67
CA GLU A 518 -4.03 11.12 -1.62
C GLU A 518 -5.26 11.40 -0.75
N TYR A 519 -5.49 12.65 -0.34
CA TYR A 519 -6.68 13.06 0.39
C TYR A 519 -7.96 12.76 -0.40
N SER A 520 -8.00 13.16 -1.68
CA SER A 520 -9.19 12.99 -2.51
C SER A 520 -9.48 11.53 -2.81
N ILE A 521 -8.44 10.73 -3.14
CA ILE A 521 -8.58 9.28 -3.34
C ILE A 521 -9.01 8.59 -2.05
N ALA A 522 -8.43 8.91 -0.89
CA ALA A 522 -8.83 8.33 0.38
C ALA A 522 -10.27 8.69 0.77
N ARG A 523 -10.66 9.98 0.62
CA ARG A 523 -12.01 10.47 0.92
C ARG A 523 -13.07 9.81 0.04
N LEU A 524 -12.80 9.68 -1.26
CA LEU A 524 -13.65 8.91 -2.18
C LEU A 524 -13.68 7.45 -1.76
N ALA A 525 -12.53 6.80 -1.60
CA ALA A 525 -12.46 5.36 -1.34
C ALA A 525 -13.12 4.92 -0.02
N GLN A 526 -13.25 5.82 0.96
CA GLN A 526 -13.97 5.59 2.21
C GLN A 526 -15.50 5.70 2.09
N MET A 527 -16.02 6.57 1.22
CA MET A 527 -17.43 7.01 1.27
C MET A 527 -18.19 6.87 -0.05
N ALA A 528 -17.52 6.83 -1.19
CA ALA A 528 -18.12 6.99 -2.52
C ALA A 528 -18.99 5.81 -2.99
N ARG A 529 -18.79 4.62 -2.40
CA ARG A 529 -19.51 3.37 -2.74
C ARG A 529 -21.04 3.50 -2.72
N ALA A 530 -21.63 4.16 -1.72
CA ALA A 530 -23.09 4.27 -1.62
C ALA A 530 -23.67 5.30 -2.62
N SER A 531 -22.91 6.34 -2.92
CA SER A 531 -23.23 7.35 -3.95
C SER A 531 -22.95 6.89 -5.39
N GLY A 532 -22.49 5.64 -5.59
CA GLY A 532 -22.22 5.07 -6.91
C GLY A 532 -21.06 5.73 -7.64
N ILE A 533 -20.05 6.23 -6.91
CA ILE A 533 -18.80 6.74 -7.49
C ILE A 533 -17.68 5.76 -7.14
N HIS A 534 -16.93 5.33 -8.14
CA HIS A 534 -15.95 4.24 -8.07
C HIS A 534 -14.61 4.68 -8.65
N LEU A 535 -13.52 4.04 -8.21
CA LEU A 535 -12.16 4.36 -8.67
C LEU A 535 -11.47 3.12 -9.24
N ILE A 536 -10.86 3.25 -10.42
CA ILE A 536 -9.87 2.32 -10.96
C ILE A 536 -8.56 3.12 -11.06
N VAL A 537 -7.64 2.86 -10.13
CA VAL A 537 -6.38 3.62 -9.99
C VAL A 537 -5.23 2.72 -10.42
N ALA A 538 -4.53 3.08 -11.49
CA ALA A 538 -3.40 2.33 -12.01
C ALA A 538 -2.06 3.07 -11.84
N THR A 539 -0.96 2.33 -11.87
CA THR A 539 0.40 2.89 -11.94
C THR A 539 1.40 1.96 -12.62
N GLN A 540 2.42 2.51 -13.30
CA GLN A 540 3.59 1.75 -13.75
C GLN A 540 4.77 1.85 -12.76
N ARG A 541 4.64 2.61 -11.67
CA ARG A 541 5.67 2.81 -10.62
C ARG A 541 5.17 2.29 -9.25
N PRO A 542 5.32 0.99 -8.95
CA PRO A 542 4.92 0.37 -7.69
C PRO A 542 5.86 0.72 -6.51
N SER A 543 6.12 2.01 -6.26
CA SER A 543 6.93 2.48 -5.13
C SER A 543 6.06 2.88 -3.93
N VAL A 544 6.66 2.96 -2.74
CA VAL A 544 5.98 3.36 -1.49
C VAL A 544 5.48 4.81 -1.54
N ASP A 545 6.17 5.68 -2.28
CA ASP A 545 5.83 7.12 -2.41
C ASP A 545 4.62 7.36 -3.31
N VAL A 546 4.34 6.43 -4.23
CA VAL A 546 3.15 6.45 -5.10
C VAL A 546 2.01 5.64 -4.47
N VAL A 547 2.32 4.44 -3.98
CA VAL A 547 1.36 3.50 -3.39
C VAL A 547 1.54 3.51 -1.87
N THR A 548 1.11 4.62 -1.28
CA THR A 548 1.28 4.91 0.15
C THR A 548 0.45 3.99 1.05
N GLY A 549 0.74 4.02 2.36
CA GLY A 549 -0.09 3.32 3.35
C GLY A 549 -1.55 3.76 3.37
N LEU A 550 -1.85 5.04 3.10
CA LEU A 550 -3.23 5.53 3.04
C LEU A 550 -3.93 5.09 1.74
N ILE A 551 -3.25 5.12 0.60
CA ILE A 551 -3.78 4.58 -0.65
C ILE A 551 -4.14 3.10 -0.46
N LYS A 552 -3.24 2.29 0.12
CA LYS A 552 -3.50 0.85 0.34
C LYS A 552 -4.55 0.53 1.41
N ALA A 553 -4.69 1.36 2.44
CA ALA A 553 -5.70 1.17 3.48
C ALA A 553 -7.13 1.35 2.93
N ASN A 554 -7.31 2.23 1.93
CA ASN A 554 -8.62 2.54 1.36
C ASN A 554 -8.88 1.83 0.01
N LEU A 555 -7.83 1.31 -0.67
CA LEU A 555 -7.95 0.45 -1.86
C LEU A 555 -7.62 -1.03 -1.50
N PRO A 556 -8.59 -1.81 -0.97
CA PRO A 556 -8.36 -3.19 -0.54
C PRO A 556 -8.42 -4.22 -1.68
N SER A 557 -9.11 -3.91 -2.79
CA SER A 557 -9.13 -4.76 -3.99
C SER A 557 -7.94 -4.39 -4.86
N ARG A 558 -7.05 -5.35 -5.13
CA ARG A 558 -5.74 -5.06 -5.74
C ARG A 558 -5.38 -6.06 -6.80
N LEU A 559 -4.65 -5.60 -7.80
CA LEU A 559 -4.33 -6.35 -9.00
C LEU A 559 -2.93 -5.95 -9.46
N SER A 560 -2.04 -6.92 -9.61
CA SER A 560 -0.70 -6.71 -10.17
C SER A 560 -0.48 -7.59 -11.38
N TYR A 561 -0.20 -6.98 -12.52
CA TYR A 561 0.54 -7.61 -13.60
C TYR A 561 2.00 -7.79 -13.21
N LYS A 562 2.82 -8.34 -14.11
CA LYS A 562 4.26 -8.49 -13.91
C LYS A 562 4.92 -7.19 -13.42
N VAL A 563 5.76 -7.32 -12.39
CA VAL A 563 6.61 -6.25 -11.84
C VAL A 563 8.09 -6.63 -11.90
N GLY A 564 9.00 -5.70 -11.61
CA GLY A 564 10.44 -5.92 -11.73
C GLY A 564 11.05 -6.72 -10.57
N GLN A 565 10.54 -6.54 -9.35
CA GLN A 565 11.16 -7.06 -8.14
C GLN A 565 10.15 -7.61 -7.12
N LYS A 566 10.64 -8.49 -6.22
CA LYS A 566 9.89 -9.01 -5.06
C LYS A 566 9.35 -7.88 -4.18
N ILE A 567 10.11 -6.79 -4.00
CA ILE A 567 9.66 -5.64 -3.22
C ILE A 567 8.46 -4.92 -3.87
N ASP A 568 8.44 -4.77 -5.20
CA ASP A 568 7.32 -4.19 -5.95
C ASP A 568 6.03 -4.99 -5.73
N SER A 569 6.12 -6.33 -5.84
CA SER A 569 5.00 -7.25 -5.58
C SER A 569 4.44 -7.02 -4.17
N LYS A 570 5.33 -6.94 -3.16
CA LYS A 570 4.94 -6.69 -1.78
C LYS A 570 4.37 -5.28 -1.57
N ILE A 571 4.84 -4.28 -2.30
CA ILE A 571 4.26 -2.93 -2.23
C ILE A 571 2.81 -2.97 -2.68
N ILE A 572 2.46 -3.68 -3.76
CA ILE A 572 1.09 -3.71 -4.28
C ILE A 572 0.19 -4.71 -3.55
N LEU A 573 0.58 -5.99 -3.50
CA LEU A 573 -0.26 -7.10 -3.05
C LEU A 573 -0.10 -7.43 -1.54
N ASP A 574 0.76 -6.71 -0.82
CA ASP A 574 1.29 -7.09 0.51
C ASP A 574 2.00 -8.48 0.55
N SER A 575 2.17 -9.12 -0.61
CA SER A 575 2.70 -10.48 -0.80
C SER A 575 3.61 -10.59 -2.04
N MET A 576 4.41 -11.65 -2.11
CA MET A 576 5.32 -11.95 -3.22
C MET A 576 4.62 -12.70 -4.36
N GLY A 577 5.22 -12.69 -5.55
CA GLY A 577 4.84 -13.53 -6.68
C GLY A 577 4.57 -12.76 -7.97
N ALA A 578 4.27 -11.45 -7.92
CA ALA A 578 4.00 -10.67 -9.14
C ALA A 578 5.27 -10.48 -10.00
N GLU A 579 6.46 -10.63 -9.43
CA GLU A 579 7.73 -10.67 -10.18
C GLU A 579 7.91 -11.97 -11.00
N SER A 580 7.28 -13.07 -10.57
CA SER A 580 7.37 -14.39 -11.22
C SER A 580 6.40 -14.56 -12.41
N LEU A 581 5.48 -13.60 -12.59
CA LEU A 581 4.54 -13.58 -13.70
C LEU A 581 5.26 -13.43 -15.05
N LEU A 582 4.60 -13.87 -16.13
CA LEU A 582 5.13 -13.92 -17.48
C LEU A 582 5.02 -12.57 -18.21
N GLY A 583 4.05 -11.74 -17.81
CA GLY A 583 3.67 -10.51 -18.52
C GLY A 583 2.61 -10.79 -19.59
N LYS A 584 2.50 -9.94 -20.61
CA LYS A 584 1.48 -10.05 -21.69
C LYS A 584 0.03 -10.25 -21.19
N GLY A 585 -0.31 -9.75 -20.01
CA GLY A 585 -1.65 -9.88 -19.40
C GLY A 585 -1.73 -10.87 -18.22
N ASP A 586 -0.68 -11.64 -17.92
CA ASP A 586 -0.59 -12.47 -16.73
C ASP A 586 -0.50 -11.61 -15.45
N MET A 587 -1.38 -11.88 -14.47
CA MET A 587 -1.60 -11.06 -13.28
C MET A 587 -2.02 -11.86 -12.04
N LEU A 588 -1.81 -11.26 -10.86
CA LEU A 588 -2.33 -11.72 -9.57
C LEU A 588 -3.36 -10.71 -9.05
N PHE A 589 -4.50 -11.22 -8.62
CA PHE A 589 -5.61 -10.47 -8.05
C PHE A 589 -5.83 -10.85 -6.58
N THR A 590 -6.15 -9.87 -5.74
CA THR A 590 -6.53 -10.03 -4.34
C THR A 590 -8.04 -9.78 -4.20
N PRO A 591 -8.88 -10.82 -4.02
CA PRO A 591 -10.31 -10.67 -3.82
C PRO A 591 -10.65 -9.98 -2.49
N PRO A 592 -11.81 -9.30 -2.39
CA PRO A 592 -12.18 -8.52 -1.22
C PRO A 592 -12.47 -9.46 -0.04
N GLY A 593 -11.83 -9.22 1.11
CA GLY A 593 -12.01 -10.04 2.31
C GLY A 593 -11.32 -11.42 2.27
N MET A 594 -10.53 -11.72 1.24
CA MET A 594 -9.71 -12.93 1.14
C MET A 594 -8.23 -12.55 1.14
N SER A 595 -7.39 -13.33 1.83
CA SER A 595 -5.93 -13.14 1.88
C SER A 595 -5.16 -13.93 0.79
N GLY A 596 -5.84 -14.79 0.04
CA GLY A 596 -5.28 -15.54 -1.08
C GLY A 596 -5.09 -14.66 -2.32
N LEU A 597 -4.13 -15.03 -3.16
CA LEU A 597 -3.93 -14.45 -4.48
C LEU A 597 -4.50 -15.41 -5.54
N VAL A 598 -5.38 -14.90 -6.39
CA VAL A 598 -5.88 -15.62 -7.57
C VAL A 598 -5.05 -15.20 -8.77
N ARG A 599 -4.48 -16.16 -9.52
CA ARG A 599 -3.79 -15.88 -10.78
C ARG A 599 -4.81 -15.86 -11.93
N ILE A 600 -4.76 -14.80 -12.72
CA ILE A 600 -5.69 -14.51 -13.81
C ILE A 600 -4.86 -14.07 -15.03
N HIS A 601 -5.31 -14.45 -16.21
CA HIS A 601 -4.72 -14.10 -17.49
C HIS A 601 -5.68 -13.17 -18.22
N ALA A 602 -5.30 -11.89 -18.39
CA ALA A 602 -6.15 -10.87 -19.01
C ALA A 602 -6.47 -11.21 -20.48
N PRO A 603 -7.62 -10.78 -21.00
CA PRO A 603 -7.93 -10.92 -22.41
C PRO A 603 -7.18 -9.87 -23.23
N TRP A 604 -7.06 -10.16 -24.53
CA TRP A 604 -6.46 -9.31 -25.53
C TRP A 604 -7.49 -8.85 -26.57
N SER A 605 -7.26 -7.64 -27.07
CA SER A 605 -7.93 -6.99 -28.20
C SER A 605 -6.95 -6.00 -28.83
N THR A 606 -7.08 -5.75 -30.12
CA THR A 606 -6.34 -4.71 -30.86
C THR A 606 -6.99 -3.35 -30.70
N GLU A 607 -6.20 -2.28 -30.82
CA GLU A 607 -6.69 -0.89 -30.87
C GLU A 607 -7.80 -0.74 -31.93
N THR A 608 -7.62 -1.32 -33.12
CA THR A 608 -8.61 -1.32 -34.22
C THR A 608 -9.91 -2.10 -33.94
N GLU A 609 -10.03 -2.83 -32.83
CA GLU A 609 -11.31 -3.37 -32.35
C GLU A 609 -11.96 -2.43 -31.32
N ILE A 610 -11.15 -1.68 -30.56
CA ILE A 610 -11.60 -0.66 -29.61
C ILE A 610 -12.12 0.57 -30.36
N GLU A 611 -11.44 1.01 -31.42
CA GLU A 611 -11.87 2.11 -32.30
C GLU A 611 -13.29 1.87 -32.84
N LYS A 612 -13.57 0.65 -33.35
CA LYS A 612 -14.92 0.27 -33.83
C LYS A 612 -15.99 0.38 -32.74
N VAL A 613 -15.65 0.06 -31.49
CA VAL A 613 -16.56 0.22 -30.35
C VAL A 613 -16.75 1.71 -30.06
N VAL A 614 -15.68 2.48 -30.00
CA VAL A 614 -15.70 3.93 -29.76
C VAL A 614 -16.54 4.67 -30.80
N ASP A 615 -16.34 4.41 -32.08
CA ASP A 615 -17.05 5.10 -33.16
C ASP A 615 -18.54 4.74 -33.18
N PHE A 616 -18.88 3.45 -32.97
CA PHE A 616 -20.27 3.01 -32.79
C PHE A 616 -20.98 3.63 -31.57
N LEU A 617 -20.22 4.05 -30.54
CA LEU A 617 -20.79 4.78 -29.39
C LEU A 617 -20.97 6.27 -29.70
N LYS A 618 -20.06 6.87 -30.49
CA LYS A 618 -20.12 8.28 -30.95
C LYS A 618 -21.28 8.51 -31.92
N ASP A 619 -21.45 7.63 -32.92
CA ASP A 619 -22.49 7.73 -33.95
C ASP A 619 -23.91 7.72 -33.36
N GLN A 620 -24.10 7.12 -32.18
CA GLN A 620 -25.39 7.08 -31.50
C GLN A 620 -25.74 8.38 -30.76
N ARG A 621 -24.77 9.01 -30.09
CA ARG A 621 -24.99 10.22 -29.29
C ARG A 621 -23.71 11.05 -29.17
N VAL A 622 -23.87 12.36 -29.34
CA VAL A 622 -22.86 13.37 -29.02
C VAL A 622 -22.57 13.38 -27.52
N VAL A 623 -21.31 13.62 -27.15
CA VAL A 623 -20.88 13.79 -25.76
C VAL A 623 -21.35 15.12 -25.15
N GLU A 624 -21.70 15.09 -23.87
CA GLU A 624 -22.03 16.28 -23.08
C GLU A 624 -21.05 16.37 -21.91
N TYR A 625 -20.16 17.36 -21.97
CA TYR A 625 -19.06 17.56 -21.03
C TYR A 625 -19.42 18.59 -19.94
N ASP A 626 -19.41 18.19 -18.66
CA ASP A 626 -19.53 19.12 -17.55
C ASP A 626 -18.13 19.63 -17.13
N MET A 627 -17.74 20.76 -17.73
CA MET A 627 -16.47 21.44 -17.44
C MET A 627 -16.36 21.98 -16.00
N ASN A 628 -17.42 21.96 -15.19
CA ASN A 628 -17.32 22.33 -13.77
C ASN A 628 -16.48 21.32 -12.97
N PHE A 629 -16.33 20.08 -13.43
CA PHE A 629 -15.44 19.10 -12.79
C PHE A 629 -13.95 19.41 -12.99
N ILE A 630 -13.55 20.09 -14.07
CA ILE A 630 -12.13 20.44 -14.32
C ILE A 630 -11.75 21.79 -13.69
N LYS A 631 -12.69 22.74 -13.58
CA LYS A 631 -12.44 24.08 -13.08
C LYS A 631 -12.04 24.08 -11.60
N ASP A 632 -11.08 24.93 -11.24
CA ASP A 632 -10.76 25.24 -9.85
C ASP A 632 -11.92 26.03 -9.23
N ARG A 633 -12.41 25.59 -8.07
CA ARG A 633 -13.46 26.29 -7.32
C ARG A 633 -13.00 27.64 -6.76
N ASN A 634 -11.70 27.89 -6.60
CA ASN A 634 -11.17 29.22 -6.33
C ASN A 634 -11.42 30.17 -7.51
N THR A 635 -11.37 29.68 -8.75
CA THR A 635 -11.80 30.47 -9.92
C THR A 635 -13.32 30.58 -10.04
N GLN A 636 -14.13 29.69 -9.46
CA GLN A 636 -15.57 29.95 -9.34
C GLN A 636 -15.84 31.16 -8.43
N SER A 637 -15.13 31.33 -7.32
CA SER A 637 -15.21 32.54 -6.48
C SER A 637 -14.81 33.82 -7.21
N ALA A 638 -14.04 33.72 -8.30
CA ALA A 638 -13.64 34.85 -9.17
C ALA A 638 -14.46 34.95 -10.48
N LEU A 639 -15.38 34.01 -10.74
CA LEU A 639 -16.31 34.03 -11.88
C LEU A 639 -17.78 34.21 -11.45
N SER A 640 -18.10 34.05 -10.16
CA SER A 640 -19.42 34.42 -9.62
C SER A 640 -19.67 35.93 -9.65
N SER A 641 -18.64 36.75 -9.88
CA SER A 641 -18.72 38.19 -10.17
C SER A 641 -18.72 38.53 -11.67
N SER A 642 -18.62 37.54 -12.58
CA SER A 642 -18.50 37.78 -14.03
C SER A 642 -19.82 37.64 -14.81
N ASN A 643 -20.96 38.09 -14.25
CA ASN A 643 -22.24 38.10 -14.97
C ASN A 643 -23.22 39.23 -14.56
N THR A 644 -22.68 40.37 -14.14
CA THR A 644 -23.39 41.67 -14.10
C THR A 644 -22.48 42.77 -14.64
N THR A 645 -23.06 43.71 -15.39
CA THR A 645 -22.39 44.80 -16.11
C THR A 645 -21.56 45.74 -15.24
N ASP A 646 -20.36 46.08 -15.71
CA ASP A 646 -19.62 47.33 -15.47
C ASP A 646 -19.49 47.84 -14.01
N LEU A 647 -19.09 46.94 -13.10
CA LEU A 647 -18.42 47.33 -11.85
C LEU A 647 -17.16 46.49 -11.66
N THR A 648 -15.99 47.11 -11.75
CA THR A 648 -14.72 46.50 -11.32
C THR A 648 -14.74 46.35 -9.80
N GLU A 649 -14.80 45.10 -9.32
CA GLU A 649 -14.79 44.79 -7.89
C GLU A 649 -13.38 45.03 -7.32
N PHE A 650 -13.21 46.18 -6.66
CA PHE A 650 -11.97 46.56 -5.99
C PHE A 650 -11.71 45.68 -4.76
N ASP A 651 -10.44 45.53 -4.37
CA ASP A 651 -10.08 44.84 -3.12
C ASP A 651 -10.74 45.52 -1.90
N GLU A 652 -11.14 44.75 -0.88
CA GLU A 652 -11.75 45.26 0.36
C GLU A 652 -10.98 46.43 1.00
N LEU A 653 -9.65 46.46 0.82
CA LEU A 653 -8.73 47.44 1.39
C LEU A 653 -8.27 48.50 0.37
N TYR A 654 -8.92 48.60 -0.80
CA TYR A 654 -8.57 49.54 -1.87
C TYR A 654 -8.75 51.01 -1.47
N GLU A 655 -9.88 51.38 -0.84
CA GLU A 655 -10.10 52.75 -0.38
C GLU A 655 -9.15 53.13 0.79
N ASP A 656 -8.86 52.19 1.70
CA ASP A 656 -7.82 52.36 2.73
C ASP A 656 -6.45 52.61 2.08
N ALA A 657 -6.09 51.80 1.07
CA ALA A 657 -4.82 51.92 0.34
C ALA A 657 -4.71 53.27 -0.39
N LYS A 658 -5.81 53.71 -1.00
CA LYS A 658 -5.98 55.00 -1.68
C LYS A 658 -5.79 56.18 -0.71
N GLU A 659 -6.44 56.15 0.47
CA GLU A 659 -6.24 57.18 1.49
C GLU A 659 -4.78 57.21 2.00
N ILE A 660 -4.18 56.03 2.23
CA ILE A 660 -2.76 55.90 2.62
C ILE A 660 -1.84 56.49 1.53
N VAL A 661 -2.08 56.20 0.25
CA VAL A 661 -1.30 56.71 -0.88
C VAL A 661 -1.41 58.22 -1.00
N LEU A 662 -2.62 58.78 -0.98
CA LEU A 662 -2.88 60.21 -1.11
C LEU A 662 -2.31 61.00 0.08
N THR A 663 -2.49 60.48 1.30
CA THR A 663 -2.07 61.14 2.55
C THR A 663 -0.57 61.02 2.80
N GLU A 664 0.01 59.82 2.68
CA GLU A 664 1.41 59.56 3.03
C GLU A 664 2.39 59.65 1.85
N LYS A 665 1.87 59.86 0.63
CA LYS A 665 2.60 60.08 -0.63
C LYS A 665 3.67 59.02 -0.94
N LYS A 666 3.34 57.74 -0.70
CA LYS A 666 4.24 56.59 -0.94
C LYS A 666 3.50 55.50 -1.70
N THR A 667 4.01 55.18 -2.88
CA THR A 667 3.32 54.40 -3.93
C THR A 667 3.89 52.99 -4.12
N SER A 668 4.80 52.55 -3.25
CA SER A 668 5.48 51.26 -3.38
C SER A 668 4.72 50.11 -2.70
N ILE A 669 4.68 48.96 -3.38
CA ILE A 669 3.99 47.73 -2.93
C ILE A 669 4.40 47.35 -1.50
N SER A 670 5.70 47.32 -1.21
CA SER A 670 6.24 46.99 0.12
C SER A 670 6.00 48.08 1.20
N TYR A 671 5.38 49.21 0.86
CA TYR A 671 4.86 50.17 1.82
C TYR A 671 3.41 49.85 2.19
N ILE A 672 2.53 49.72 1.18
CA ILE A 672 1.12 49.34 1.35
C ILE A 672 1.02 47.98 2.07
N GLN A 673 1.84 47.00 1.67
CA GLN A 673 1.98 45.70 2.33
C GLN A 673 2.19 45.82 3.85
N ARG A 674 3.06 46.74 4.30
CA ARG A 674 3.36 46.94 5.73
C ARG A 674 2.31 47.77 6.46
N ARG A 675 1.67 48.72 5.78
CA ARG A 675 0.64 49.60 6.37
C ARG A 675 -0.67 48.85 6.61
N LEU A 676 -1.09 48.04 5.64
CA LEU A 676 -2.29 47.19 5.68
C LEU A 676 -2.05 45.79 6.26
N ARG A 677 -0.79 45.39 6.49
CA ARG A 677 -0.37 44.07 7.03
C ARG A 677 -0.77 42.86 6.16
N ILE A 678 -0.85 43.06 4.85
CA ILE A 678 -1.26 42.05 3.86
C ILE A 678 -0.05 41.32 3.23
N GLY A 679 -0.33 40.25 2.47
CA GLY A 679 0.67 39.56 1.65
C GLY A 679 1.15 40.41 0.45
N TYR A 680 2.35 40.11 -0.05
CA TYR A 680 2.95 40.86 -1.16
C TYR A 680 2.06 40.88 -2.43
N ASN A 681 1.50 39.72 -2.81
CA ASN A 681 0.66 39.62 -4.00
C ASN A 681 -0.61 40.49 -3.89
N ARG A 682 -1.32 40.46 -2.74
CA ARG A 682 -2.50 41.32 -2.50
C ARG A 682 -2.11 42.81 -2.53
N ALA A 683 -0.95 43.17 -1.99
CA ALA A 683 -0.42 44.53 -2.09
C ALA A 683 -0.04 44.94 -3.52
N ALA A 684 0.39 44.01 -4.37
CA ALA A 684 0.66 44.25 -5.78
C ALA A 684 -0.64 44.49 -6.55
N THR A 685 -1.63 43.61 -6.39
CA THR A 685 -2.96 43.74 -7.02
C THR A 685 -3.67 45.04 -6.61
N ILE A 686 -3.58 45.46 -5.35
CA ILE A 686 -4.11 46.77 -4.91
C ILE A 686 -3.38 47.94 -5.60
N VAL A 687 -2.06 47.88 -5.78
CA VAL A 687 -1.31 48.92 -6.51
C VAL A 687 -1.67 48.93 -8.00
N GLU A 688 -1.89 47.77 -8.60
CA GLU A 688 -2.35 47.62 -9.99
C GLU A 688 -3.80 48.14 -10.17
N GLN A 689 -4.68 47.93 -9.19
CA GLN A 689 -6.03 48.54 -9.17
C GLN A 689 -5.97 50.07 -9.05
N LEU A 690 -5.05 50.62 -8.24
CA LEU A 690 -4.83 52.07 -8.12
C LEU A 690 -4.23 52.68 -9.40
N GLU A 691 -3.47 51.90 -10.17
CA GLU A 691 -2.94 52.28 -11.49
C GLU A 691 -4.06 52.25 -12.55
N GLN A 692 -4.86 51.18 -12.59
CA GLN A 692 -6.03 51.05 -13.49
C GLN A 692 -7.11 52.11 -13.23
N SER A 693 -7.30 52.53 -11.97
CA SER A 693 -8.24 53.60 -11.61
C SER A 693 -7.70 55.02 -11.86
N GLY A 694 -6.48 55.17 -12.40
CA GLY A 694 -5.87 56.47 -12.69
C GLY A 694 -5.40 57.25 -11.46
N ILE A 695 -5.20 56.61 -10.30
CA ILE A 695 -4.70 57.23 -9.06
C ILE A 695 -3.17 57.12 -8.97
N LEU A 696 -2.59 56.14 -9.66
CA LEU A 696 -1.15 55.98 -9.85
C LEU A 696 -0.79 56.00 -11.32
N SER A 697 0.38 56.55 -11.64
CA SER A 697 1.00 56.37 -12.96
C SER A 697 1.52 54.95 -13.15
N GLU A 698 1.78 54.58 -14.40
CA GLU A 698 2.70 53.49 -14.75
C GLU A 698 4.06 53.65 -14.04
N VAL A 699 4.78 52.54 -13.88
CA VAL A 699 6.10 52.51 -13.24
C VAL A 699 7.15 53.21 -14.10
N ASN A 700 7.68 54.33 -13.62
CA ASN A 700 8.75 55.04 -14.32
C ASN A 700 10.08 54.24 -14.28
N ALA A 701 11.04 54.63 -15.13
CA ALA A 701 12.32 53.93 -15.30
C ALA A 701 13.24 53.86 -14.05
N LYS A 702 12.80 54.37 -12.89
CA LYS A 702 13.46 54.23 -11.59
C LYS A 702 12.69 53.34 -10.60
N GLY A 703 11.60 52.69 -11.04
CA GLY A 703 10.77 51.80 -10.21
C GLY A 703 9.71 52.53 -9.36
N ASN A 704 9.50 53.83 -9.59
CA ASN A 704 8.54 54.64 -8.84
C ASN A 704 7.26 54.88 -9.66
N ARG A 705 6.11 54.91 -8.98
CA ARG A 705 4.84 55.40 -9.51
C ARG A 705 4.57 56.80 -8.96
N GLU A 706 4.11 57.71 -9.81
CA GLU A 706 3.66 59.04 -9.43
C GLU A 706 2.17 59.01 -9.09
N ILE A 707 1.69 59.98 -8.30
CA ILE A 707 0.28 60.05 -7.90
C ILE A 707 -0.44 60.97 -8.87
N LEU A 708 -1.48 60.41 -9.50
CA LEU A 708 -2.41 61.10 -10.39
C LEU A 708 -3.73 61.31 -9.60
N VAL A 709 -4.53 62.32 -9.96
CA VAL A 709 -5.72 62.77 -9.21
C VAL A 709 -6.86 63.08 -10.17
#